data_AF-A0A3D4LSZ8-F1
#
_entry.id   AF-A0A3D4LSZ8-F1
#
_cell.length_a   1.000
_cell.length_b   1.000
_cell.length_c   1.000
_cell.angle_alpha   90.00
_cell.angle_beta   90.00
_cell.angle_gamma   90.00
#
_symmetry.space_group_name_H-M   'P 1'
#
loop_
_entity.id
_entity.type
_entity.pdbx_description
1 polymer ?
#
loop_
_entity_poly.entity_id
_entity_poly.type
_entity_poly.pdbx_seq_one_letter_code
_entity_poly.pdbx_strand_id
1 'polypeptide(L)'
;MNRKTDNIKMEWLIKAMHELQGRPELFDKNGRIGADILGHAPVTVRNIGTRLTELGLAQTGKQSFLTPLGELVLHCDPYLERFESAWLLNRTAQMTGGADEAIVQIIQGASGRKMQWKLEQNLSLPEEQMAACYKMADRTSVELLQDGMMLFSCRYYIEKGMRRIYRCRECAPEECETVLEQSCMRKQSVICLIRGEITASDEIQNVIDRISTYPAIIVGKVDGRWKAVRAGKGAVSCESISRLLQIMWEQSKQYYPETPLLRMETLMADALTLTQRRVRMRVVDAIFGRTTGYKRRISYMEEERLCRCVAEMTGANGDKQAEPVMNRILLQFHRFIDDARKSPQNLQTLYNTLQAPPYGLPGGIIPVLLAVALMEQKLDGVLRVAAVEQVICGKTLDNADKEPANYELYIENVFLHPQEYQEELAGLFDIDREELDKTGRFERTKLVADRIADWYQKLPLYTWSMGSAGACGKQTEAFVRACRRKRDHFFSFLYRDIPDCLLAQNAKECIQALQAQKSILEACYPKLQKELCEITGKICGEASVEETERLAKQLMGVAMEYFQPDSAEIYVGKLQNYMNEKLGGKYSGTPTLEIVICEKAAKDISCRIYHESHGQTAQLLKRQIHYLIGETRNALEQEEKAAVLIRVLQEVIENDLS
;
A
#
# COMPACT_ATOMS: atom_id res chain seq x y z
N MET A 1 -4.52 -32.21 42.60
CA MET A 1 -4.17 -30.77 42.54
C MET A 1 -4.35 -30.32 41.10
N ASN A 2 -5.40 -29.54 40.81
CA ASN A 2 -5.59 -28.92 39.51
C ASN A 2 -4.45 -27.95 39.24
N ARG A 3 -3.45 -28.36 38.44
CA ARG A 3 -2.51 -27.42 37.82
C ARG A 3 -3.35 -26.52 36.94
N LYS A 4 -3.62 -25.28 37.38
CA LYS A 4 -3.98 -24.20 36.46
C LYS A 4 -2.81 -24.10 35.49
N THR A 5 -2.95 -24.72 34.33
CA THR A 5 -2.01 -24.58 33.23
C THR A 5 -2.11 -23.13 32.78
N ASP A 6 -1.12 -22.31 33.18
CA ASP A 6 -0.89 -21.06 32.48
C ASP A 6 -0.80 -21.40 30.98
N ASN A 7 -1.64 -20.75 30.19
CA ASN A 7 -1.82 -21.05 28.77
C ASN A 7 -0.58 -20.54 28.02
N ILE A 8 0.53 -21.29 28.10
CA ILE A 8 1.79 -20.95 27.45
C ILE A 8 1.56 -20.93 25.96
N LYS A 9 1.94 -19.83 25.32
CA LYS A 9 1.83 -19.68 23.86
C LYS A 9 3.10 -20.17 23.18
N MET A 10 2.93 -20.67 21.95
CA MET A 10 4.02 -21.10 21.08
C MET A 10 5.08 -20.01 20.88
N GLU A 11 4.64 -18.77 20.71
CA GLU A 11 5.46 -17.57 20.59
C GLU A 11 6.47 -17.42 21.74
N TRP A 12 6.09 -17.81 22.96
CA TRP A 12 6.93 -17.69 24.15
C TRP A 12 8.03 -18.75 24.18
N LEU A 13 7.73 -19.98 23.72
CA LEU A 13 8.71 -21.06 23.60
C LEU A 13 9.74 -20.72 22.53
N ILE A 14 9.28 -20.25 21.36
CA ILE A 14 10.16 -19.79 20.27
C ILE A 14 11.09 -18.68 20.77
N LYS A 15 10.55 -17.73 21.53
CA LYS A 15 11.34 -16.64 22.14
C LYS A 15 12.44 -17.15 23.03
N ALA A 16 12.08 -18.04 23.94
CA ALA A 16 13.04 -18.60 24.86
C ALA A 16 14.13 -19.40 24.14
N MET A 17 13.80 -20.18 23.11
CA MET A 17 14.80 -20.92 22.32
C MET A 17 15.84 -20.00 21.67
N HIS A 18 15.41 -18.90 21.07
CA HIS A 18 16.31 -17.94 20.43
C HIS A 18 17.24 -17.25 21.45
N GLU A 19 16.69 -16.78 22.57
CA GLU A 19 17.48 -16.10 23.60
C GLU A 19 18.48 -17.05 24.29
N LEU A 20 18.13 -18.34 24.41
CA LEU A 20 18.95 -19.33 25.08
C LEU A 20 20.30 -19.58 24.38
N GLN A 21 20.40 -19.35 23.05
CA GLN A 21 21.66 -19.51 22.30
C GLN A 21 22.81 -18.63 22.82
N GLY A 22 22.49 -17.49 23.44
CA GLY A 22 23.48 -16.54 23.96
C GLY A 22 23.43 -16.31 25.46
N ARG A 23 22.51 -16.98 26.17
CA ARG A 23 22.18 -16.66 27.57
C ARG A 23 21.90 -17.92 28.39
N PRO A 24 22.92 -18.65 28.86
CA PRO A 24 22.73 -19.87 29.64
C PRO A 24 22.00 -19.63 30.97
N GLU A 25 22.01 -18.40 31.48
CA GLU A 25 21.32 -17.97 32.69
C GLU A 25 19.81 -17.67 32.51
N LEU A 26 19.23 -17.86 31.31
CA LEU A 26 17.85 -17.47 31.01
C LEU A 26 16.80 -18.05 31.97
N PHE A 27 16.98 -19.30 32.40
CA PHE A 27 16.08 -20.01 33.32
C PHE A 27 16.69 -20.20 34.71
N ASP A 28 17.37 -19.17 35.21
CA ASP A 28 17.93 -19.15 36.56
C ASP A 28 16.90 -19.56 37.64
N LYS A 29 17.37 -20.04 38.79
CA LYS A 29 16.49 -20.55 39.85
C LYS A 29 15.44 -19.53 40.29
N ASN A 30 15.66 -18.22 40.16
CA ASN A 30 14.69 -17.19 40.55
C ASN A 30 13.80 -16.71 39.41
N GLY A 31 14.09 -17.10 38.16
CA GLY A 31 13.37 -16.67 36.95
C GLY A 31 13.42 -15.17 36.70
N ARG A 32 14.31 -14.43 37.39
CA ARG A 32 14.34 -12.95 37.35
C ARG A 32 15.02 -12.46 36.08
N ILE A 33 16.13 -13.09 35.71
CA ILE A 33 16.88 -12.73 34.50
C ILE A 33 16.02 -12.95 33.27
N GLY A 34 15.37 -14.12 33.19
CA GLY A 34 14.43 -14.42 32.12
C GLY A 34 13.16 -13.57 32.14
N ALA A 35 12.73 -13.03 33.28
CA ALA A 35 11.54 -12.19 33.37
C ALA A 35 11.72 -10.87 32.59
N ASP A 36 12.88 -10.24 32.75
CA ASP A 36 13.20 -8.99 32.06
C ASP A 36 13.39 -9.22 30.55
N ILE A 37 14.04 -10.32 30.16
CA ILE A 37 14.33 -10.65 28.75
C ILE A 37 13.06 -11.10 28.02
N LEU A 38 12.31 -12.03 28.62
CA LEU A 38 11.12 -12.60 28.00
C LEU A 38 9.91 -11.67 28.12
N GLY A 39 9.90 -10.75 29.10
CA GLY A 39 8.80 -9.82 29.35
C GLY A 39 7.63 -10.48 30.07
N HIS A 40 7.91 -11.47 30.91
CA HIS A 40 6.90 -12.28 31.61
C HIS A 40 7.22 -12.40 33.10
N ALA A 41 6.21 -12.68 33.93
CA ALA A 41 6.43 -12.90 35.35
C ALA A 41 7.39 -14.09 35.59
N PRO A 42 8.23 -14.07 36.64
CA PRO A 42 9.21 -15.13 36.90
C PRO A 42 8.62 -16.55 36.96
N VAL A 43 7.37 -16.69 37.43
CA VAL A 43 6.64 -17.96 37.44
C VAL A 43 6.36 -18.46 36.02
N THR A 44 5.90 -17.56 35.14
CA THR A 44 5.66 -17.87 33.72
C THR A 44 6.95 -18.25 33.02
N VAL A 45 8.07 -17.58 33.30
CA VAL A 45 9.40 -17.91 32.75
C VAL A 45 9.82 -19.33 33.14
N ARG A 46 9.65 -19.71 34.41
CA ARG A 46 9.92 -21.09 34.84
C ARG A 46 9.03 -22.08 34.12
N ASN A 47 7.73 -21.77 33.97
CA ASN A 47 6.81 -22.64 33.25
C ASN A 47 7.21 -22.82 31.77
N ILE A 48 7.70 -21.75 31.11
CA ILE A 48 8.26 -21.82 29.75
C ILE A 48 9.46 -22.78 29.72
N GLY A 49 10.39 -22.67 30.68
CA GLY A 49 11.55 -23.55 30.77
C GLY A 49 11.19 -25.02 30.99
N THR A 50 10.21 -25.29 31.86
CA THR A 50 9.65 -26.63 32.07
C THR A 50 9.08 -27.20 30.76
N ARG A 51 8.29 -26.41 30.02
CA ARG A 51 7.72 -26.87 28.74
C ARG A 51 8.79 -27.15 27.68
N LEU A 52 9.84 -26.32 27.57
CA LEU A 52 10.97 -26.61 26.68
C LEU A 52 11.68 -27.92 27.05
N THR A 53 11.75 -28.23 28.35
CA THR A 53 12.35 -29.48 28.84
C THR A 53 11.47 -30.68 28.53
N GLU A 54 10.16 -30.58 28.74
CA GLU A 54 9.18 -31.62 28.40
C GLU A 54 9.17 -31.93 26.88
N LEU A 55 9.28 -30.89 26.06
CA LEU A 55 9.41 -30.99 24.60
C LEU A 55 10.79 -31.50 24.14
N GLY A 56 11.74 -31.68 25.06
CA GLY A 56 13.11 -32.09 24.78
C GLY A 56 13.93 -31.08 23.98
N LEU A 57 13.51 -29.81 23.95
CA LEU A 57 14.16 -28.70 23.22
C LEU A 57 15.30 -28.05 24.01
N ALA A 58 15.22 -28.04 25.33
CA ALA A 58 16.25 -27.46 26.17
C ALA A 58 16.41 -28.27 27.46
N GLN A 59 17.62 -28.24 28.03
CA GLN A 59 17.84 -28.63 29.40
C GLN A 59 17.90 -27.37 30.25
N THR A 60 16.99 -27.23 31.21
CA THR A 60 16.88 -26.03 32.05
C THR A 60 17.44 -26.27 33.46
N GLY A 61 18.13 -25.27 34.01
CA GLY A 61 18.85 -25.42 35.28
C GLY A 61 19.67 -24.18 35.65
N LYS A 62 20.74 -24.35 36.44
CA LYS A 62 21.67 -23.25 36.76
C LYS A 62 22.35 -22.68 35.50
N GLN A 63 22.68 -23.55 34.56
CA GLN A 63 23.04 -23.21 33.19
C GLN A 63 22.10 -24.00 32.31
N SER A 64 21.40 -23.28 31.44
CA SER A 64 20.43 -23.83 30.52
C SER A 64 21.01 -23.81 29.11
N PHE A 65 20.74 -24.83 28.32
CA PHE A 65 21.24 -24.94 26.96
C PHE A 65 20.24 -25.69 26.09
N LEU A 66 20.32 -25.46 24.78
CA LEU A 66 19.54 -26.22 23.81
C LEU A 66 20.08 -27.64 23.76
N THR A 67 19.17 -28.62 23.70
CA THR A 67 19.56 -30.00 23.39
C THR A 67 19.96 -30.10 21.91
N PRO A 68 20.60 -31.20 21.46
CA PRO A 68 20.81 -31.43 20.03
C PRO A 68 19.51 -31.34 19.21
N LEU A 69 18.39 -31.80 19.77
CA LEU A 69 17.05 -31.63 19.18
C LEU A 69 16.65 -30.15 19.11
N GLY A 70 16.85 -29.39 20.18
CA GLY A 70 16.58 -27.97 20.24
C GLY A 70 17.38 -27.15 19.22
N GLU A 71 18.66 -27.46 19.05
CA GLU A 71 19.52 -26.83 18.05
C GLU A 71 19.07 -27.17 16.63
N LEU A 72 18.74 -28.45 16.38
CA LEU A 72 18.26 -28.92 15.08
C LEU A 72 16.92 -28.27 14.70
N VAL A 73 15.97 -28.23 15.63
CA VAL A 73 14.67 -27.55 15.48
C VAL A 73 14.91 -26.07 15.23
N LEU A 74 15.71 -25.40 16.06
CA LEU A 74 15.97 -23.96 15.90
C LEU A 74 16.62 -23.64 14.55
N HIS A 75 17.46 -24.53 14.03
CA HIS A 75 18.10 -24.37 12.74
C HIS A 75 17.14 -24.62 11.56
N CYS A 76 16.30 -25.66 11.63
CA CYS A 76 15.48 -26.12 10.51
C CYS A 76 14.05 -25.57 10.50
N ASP A 77 13.50 -25.32 11.68
CA ASP A 77 12.15 -24.83 11.91
C ASP A 77 12.13 -23.91 13.15
N PRO A 78 12.82 -22.75 13.10
CA PRO A 78 12.96 -21.84 14.23
C PRO A 78 11.63 -21.38 14.81
N TYR A 79 10.54 -21.56 14.07
CA TYR A 79 9.22 -21.10 14.45
C TYR A 79 8.18 -22.20 14.63
N LEU A 80 8.57 -23.46 14.54
CA LEU A 80 7.72 -24.61 14.82
C LEU A 80 6.44 -24.67 13.99
N GLU A 81 6.53 -24.24 12.73
CA GLU A 81 5.40 -24.26 11.79
C GLU A 81 5.24 -25.61 11.09
N ARG A 82 6.30 -26.41 11.08
CA ARG A 82 6.33 -27.67 10.36
C ARG A 82 5.57 -28.73 11.14
N PHE A 83 4.76 -29.49 10.41
CA PHE A 83 4.02 -30.63 10.97
C PHE A 83 4.95 -31.69 11.56
N GLU A 84 6.14 -31.81 10.99
CA GLU A 84 7.22 -32.74 11.31
C GLU A 84 7.82 -32.38 12.67
N SER A 85 8.13 -31.09 12.87
CA SER A 85 8.55 -30.58 14.16
C SER A 85 7.45 -30.80 15.19
N ALA A 86 6.21 -30.43 14.87
CA ALA A 86 5.07 -30.67 15.74
C ALA A 86 4.92 -32.15 16.14
N TRP A 87 5.09 -33.09 15.20
CA TRP A 87 4.93 -34.52 15.44
C TRP A 87 6.04 -35.03 16.34
N LEU A 88 7.28 -34.60 16.05
CA LEU A 88 8.47 -34.95 16.80
C LEU A 88 8.37 -34.45 18.25
N LEU A 89 7.99 -33.18 18.42
CA LEU A 89 7.76 -32.56 19.72
C LEU A 89 6.70 -33.30 20.53
N ASN A 90 5.58 -33.68 19.90
CA ASN A 90 4.52 -34.43 20.56
C ASN A 90 5.02 -35.79 21.05
N ARG A 91 5.79 -36.49 20.21
CA ARG A 91 6.37 -37.78 20.56
C ARG A 91 7.38 -37.67 21.70
N THR A 92 8.27 -36.68 21.65
CA THR A 92 9.24 -36.43 22.71
C THR A 92 8.55 -36.12 24.04
N ALA A 93 7.50 -35.28 24.01
CA ALA A 93 6.69 -34.97 25.19
C ALA A 93 6.05 -36.21 25.81
N GLN A 94 5.63 -37.17 24.99
CA GLN A 94 5.06 -38.42 25.49
C GLN A 94 6.11 -39.32 26.14
N MET A 95 7.31 -39.39 25.55
CA MET A 95 8.43 -40.18 26.08
C MET A 95 8.97 -39.61 27.41
N THR A 96 8.96 -38.29 27.56
CA THR A 96 9.39 -37.61 28.80
C THR A 96 8.31 -37.61 29.89
N GLY A 97 7.12 -38.17 29.62
CA GLY A 97 5.98 -38.16 30.54
C GLY A 97 5.33 -36.79 30.72
N GLY A 98 5.68 -35.82 29.87
CA GLY A 98 5.19 -34.43 29.92
C GLY A 98 3.96 -34.16 29.05
N ALA A 99 3.57 -35.06 28.14
CA ALA A 99 2.46 -34.83 27.22
C ALA A 99 1.11 -34.67 27.94
N ASP A 100 0.62 -33.44 27.99
CA ASP A 100 -0.73 -33.10 28.44
C ASP A 100 -1.53 -32.41 27.31
N GLU A 101 -2.83 -32.22 27.54
CA GLU A 101 -3.73 -31.59 26.57
C GLU A 101 -3.25 -30.17 26.18
N ALA A 102 -2.59 -29.45 27.10
CA ALA A 102 -2.05 -28.12 26.84
C ALA A 102 -0.85 -28.16 25.87
N ILE A 103 0.09 -29.09 26.04
CA ILE A 103 1.19 -29.30 25.09
C ILE A 103 0.66 -29.69 23.71
N VAL A 104 -0.35 -30.57 23.66
CA VAL A 104 -0.98 -30.95 22.38
C VAL A 104 -1.62 -29.76 21.71
N GLN A 105 -2.35 -28.91 22.45
CA GLN A 105 -2.95 -27.69 21.91
C GLN A 105 -1.90 -26.70 21.41
N ILE A 106 -0.77 -26.55 22.13
CA ILE A 106 0.37 -25.72 21.69
C ILE A 106 0.92 -26.22 20.34
N ILE A 107 1.15 -27.53 20.23
CA ILE A 107 1.69 -28.19 19.03
C ILE A 107 0.71 -28.14 17.85
N GLN A 108 -0.58 -28.39 18.10
CA GLN A 108 -1.63 -28.32 17.07
C GLN A 108 -1.88 -26.89 16.59
N GLY A 109 -1.81 -25.91 17.50
CA GLY A 109 -1.88 -24.49 17.16
C GLY A 109 -0.73 -24.06 16.25
N ALA A 110 0.48 -24.57 16.50
CA ALA A 110 1.68 -24.21 15.73
C ALA A 110 1.67 -24.73 14.28
N SER A 111 1.24 -25.99 14.08
CA SER A 111 1.20 -26.62 12.75
C SER A 111 -0.07 -26.31 11.94
N GLY A 112 -1.09 -25.70 12.57
CA GLY A 112 -2.40 -25.45 11.96
C GLY A 112 -3.17 -26.71 11.57
N ARG A 113 -2.71 -27.91 11.97
CA ARG A 113 -3.29 -29.20 11.61
C ARG A 113 -3.73 -29.97 12.86
N LYS A 114 -4.94 -30.54 12.83
CA LYS A 114 -5.41 -31.47 13.85
C LYS A 114 -4.63 -32.78 13.74
N MET A 115 -3.73 -33.04 14.69
CA MET A 115 -3.12 -34.37 14.85
C MET A 115 -4.16 -35.32 15.42
N GLN A 116 -4.45 -36.41 14.71
CA GLN A 116 -5.21 -37.52 15.27
C GLN A 116 -4.33 -38.27 16.28
N TRP A 117 -4.80 -38.31 17.52
CA TRP A 117 -4.16 -39.02 18.63
C TRP A 117 -4.32 -40.53 18.44
N LYS A 118 -3.27 -41.21 17.97
CA LYS A 118 -3.01 -42.65 18.17
C LYS A 118 -1.59 -42.96 17.69
N LEU A 119 -0.71 -43.39 18.59
CA LEU A 119 0.60 -43.93 18.22
C LEU A 119 0.49 -45.43 17.96
N GLU A 120 0.98 -45.86 16.80
CA GLU A 120 1.50 -47.21 16.63
C GLU A 120 2.80 -47.31 17.44
N GLN A 121 2.85 -48.23 18.40
CA GLN A 121 3.85 -48.29 19.48
C GLN A 121 5.26 -48.75 19.06
N ASN A 122 5.60 -48.84 17.76
CA ASN A 122 6.69 -49.70 17.29
C ASN A 122 7.90 -49.02 16.63
N LEU A 123 8.20 -47.74 16.89
CA LEU A 123 9.43 -47.13 16.39
C LEU A 123 10.41 -46.91 17.55
N SER A 124 11.52 -47.65 17.63
CA SER A 124 12.68 -47.28 18.46
C SER A 124 13.49 -46.18 17.74
N LEU A 125 14.30 -45.39 18.45
CA LEU A 125 15.12 -44.32 17.83
C LEU A 125 16.51 -44.20 18.48
N PRO A 126 17.59 -44.25 17.67
CA PRO A 126 18.85 -43.52 17.89
C PRO A 126 18.96 -42.33 16.90
N GLU A 127 19.72 -41.29 17.25
CA GLU A 127 19.87 -39.98 16.58
C GLU A 127 19.99 -39.99 15.03
N GLU A 128 20.51 -41.05 14.42
CA GLU A 128 20.55 -41.22 12.95
C GLU A 128 19.15 -41.26 12.31
N GLN A 129 18.16 -41.83 12.99
CA GLN A 129 16.76 -41.80 12.53
C GLN A 129 16.10 -40.43 12.75
N MET A 130 16.62 -39.56 13.63
CA MET A 130 16.13 -38.18 13.78
C MET A 130 16.57 -37.31 12.60
N ALA A 131 17.83 -37.44 12.19
CA ALA A 131 18.30 -36.89 10.92
C ALA A 131 17.54 -37.50 9.74
N ALA A 132 17.13 -38.77 9.84
CA ALA A 132 16.25 -39.41 8.88
C ALA A 132 14.82 -38.84 8.89
N CYS A 133 14.23 -38.47 10.03
CA CYS A 133 12.91 -37.81 10.08
C CYS A 133 12.95 -36.45 9.39
N TYR A 134 13.96 -35.62 9.68
CA TYR A 134 14.19 -34.43 8.86
C TYR A 134 14.44 -34.83 7.40
N LYS A 135 15.12 -35.96 7.10
CA LYS A 135 15.30 -36.48 5.73
C LYS A 135 14.10 -37.19 5.06
N MET A 136 13.04 -37.52 5.78
CA MET A 136 12.01 -38.49 5.33
C MET A 136 10.57 -38.09 5.68
N ALA A 137 10.33 -37.12 6.56
CA ALA A 137 9.00 -36.95 7.19
C ALA A 137 7.91 -36.31 6.32
N ASP A 138 8.17 -36.02 5.04
CA ASP A 138 7.12 -35.65 4.08
C ASP A 138 6.98 -36.59 2.89
N ARG A 139 7.29 -37.87 3.14
CA ARG A 139 7.13 -38.92 2.13
C ARG A 139 5.67 -39.40 1.96
N THR A 140 4.69 -38.83 2.67
CA THR A 140 3.34 -39.42 2.76
C THR A 140 2.21 -38.39 2.73
N SER A 141 2.08 -37.67 1.61
CA SER A 141 0.77 -37.14 1.21
C SER A 141 0.50 -37.49 -0.25
N VAL A 142 -0.05 -38.70 -0.44
CA VAL A 142 -0.73 -39.07 -1.68
C VAL A 142 -2.19 -38.68 -1.50
N GLU A 143 -2.66 -37.71 -2.26
CA GLU A 143 -4.08 -37.29 -2.28
C GLU A 143 -4.72 -37.77 -3.59
N LEU A 144 -5.86 -38.45 -3.49
CA LEU A 144 -6.67 -38.83 -4.66
C LEU A 144 -7.54 -37.63 -5.07
N LEU A 145 -7.42 -37.19 -6.32
CA LEU A 145 -8.34 -36.23 -6.93
C LEU A 145 -9.38 -36.97 -7.80
N GLN A 146 -10.48 -36.28 -8.09
CA GLN A 146 -11.48 -36.75 -9.05
C GLN A 146 -10.80 -37.04 -10.42
N ASP A 147 -11.32 -38.04 -11.14
CA ASP A 147 -10.83 -38.54 -12.45
C ASP A 147 -9.57 -39.43 -12.44
N GLY A 148 -9.27 -40.12 -11.34
CA GLY A 148 -8.19 -41.14 -11.31
C GLY A 148 -6.77 -40.56 -11.26
N MET A 149 -6.63 -39.26 -10.98
CA MET A 149 -5.33 -38.58 -10.82
C MET A 149 -4.89 -38.64 -9.36
N MET A 150 -3.62 -38.99 -9.12
CA MET A 150 -3.02 -38.94 -7.78
C MET A 150 -2.07 -37.74 -7.65
N LEU A 151 -2.10 -37.03 -6.53
CA LEU A 151 -1.13 -35.99 -6.22
C LEU A 151 -0.02 -36.57 -5.35
N PHE A 152 1.22 -36.39 -5.78
CA PHE A 152 2.41 -36.66 -4.95
C PHE A 152 3.02 -35.34 -4.53
N SER A 153 2.90 -35.01 -3.25
CA SER A 153 3.59 -33.86 -2.68
C SER A 153 5.00 -34.28 -2.29
N CYS A 154 6.01 -33.75 -2.98
CA CYS A 154 7.37 -33.66 -2.46
C CYS A 154 7.52 -32.28 -1.84
N ARG A 155 7.05 -32.13 -0.61
CA ARG A 155 7.62 -31.09 0.24
C ARG A 155 9.03 -31.55 0.64
N TYR A 156 9.84 -30.66 1.18
CA TYR A 156 11.10 -31.03 1.83
C TYR A 156 12.26 -31.34 0.87
N TYR A 157 12.67 -30.30 0.16
CA TYR A 157 14.07 -29.93 0.27
C TYR A 157 14.27 -29.44 1.71
N ILE A 158 14.77 -30.32 2.59
CA ILE A 158 14.58 -30.24 4.05
C ILE A 158 15.24 -29.05 4.70
N GLU A 159 16.36 -28.66 4.11
CA GLU A 159 16.98 -27.39 4.43
C GLU A 159 16.07 -26.28 3.89
N LYS A 160 15.75 -26.25 2.59
CA LYS A 160 15.25 -25.05 1.90
C LYS A 160 13.74 -24.74 1.94
N GLY A 161 12.88 -25.62 2.48
CA GLY A 161 11.46 -25.30 2.73
C GLY A 161 10.55 -25.21 1.48
N MET A 162 10.96 -25.79 0.33
CA MET A 162 10.13 -25.81 -0.88
C MET A 162 9.14 -26.98 -0.92
N ARG A 163 7.91 -26.71 -1.37
CA ARG A 163 6.89 -27.70 -1.74
C ARG A 163 6.78 -27.86 -3.24
N ARG A 164 6.99 -29.07 -3.77
CA ARG A 164 6.70 -29.41 -5.16
C ARG A 164 5.62 -30.48 -5.22
N ILE A 165 4.58 -30.19 -5.99
CA ILE A 165 3.47 -31.11 -6.21
C ILE A 165 3.65 -31.72 -7.60
N TYR A 166 3.82 -33.04 -7.64
CA TYR A 166 3.79 -33.81 -8.87
C TYR A 166 2.36 -34.32 -9.06
N ARG A 167 1.80 -34.04 -10.24
CA ARG A 167 0.54 -34.66 -10.66
C ARG A 167 0.86 -36.00 -11.30
N CYS A 168 0.35 -37.06 -10.71
CA CYS A 168 0.52 -38.39 -11.25
C CYS A 168 -0.67 -38.75 -12.14
N ARG A 169 -0.36 -39.15 -13.36
CA ARG A 169 -1.33 -39.53 -14.39
C ARG A 169 -0.96 -40.89 -14.95
N GLU A 170 -1.93 -41.79 -14.96
CA GLU A 170 -1.79 -43.08 -15.61
C GLU A 170 -2.10 -42.94 -17.10
N CYS A 171 -1.20 -43.38 -17.98
CA CYS A 171 -1.34 -43.24 -19.43
C CYS A 171 -0.75 -44.45 -20.18
N ALA A 172 -1.19 -44.67 -21.42
CA ALA A 172 -0.54 -45.61 -22.31
C ALA A 172 0.83 -45.05 -22.79
N PRO A 173 1.78 -45.90 -23.24
CA PRO A 173 3.06 -45.42 -23.77
C PRO A 173 2.92 -44.34 -24.85
N GLU A 174 1.95 -44.52 -25.76
CA GLU A 174 1.66 -43.63 -26.89
C GLU A 174 1.11 -42.26 -26.46
N GLU A 175 0.46 -42.17 -25.30
CA GLU A 175 -0.14 -40.94 -24.77
C GLU A 175 0.85 -40.10 -23.95
N CYS A 176 2.01 -40.68 -23.62
CA CYS A 176 2.96 -40.09 -22.66
C CYS A 176 3.47 -38.71 -23.14
N GLU A 177 3.79 -38.58 -24.42
CA GLU A 177 4.22 -37.32 -25.02
C GLU A 177 3.15 -36.22 -24.86
N THR A 178 1.90 -36.50 -25.22
CA THR A 178 0.79 -35.57 -25.07
C THR A 178 0.57 -35.18 -23.59
N VAL A 179 0.72 -36.11 -22.66
CA VAL A 179 0.61 -35.82 -21.21
C VAL A 179 1.73 -34.88 -20.74
N LEU A 180 2.96 -35.08 -21.22
CA LEU A 180 4.10 -34.22 -20.89
C LEU A 180 3.94 -32.82 -21.48
N GLU A 181 3.50 -32.70 -22.74
CA GLU A 181 3.22 -31.41 -23.39
C GLU A 181 2.15 -30.62 -22.62
N GLN A 182 1.03 -31.25 -22.30
CA GLN A 182 -0.04 -30.63 -21.51
C GLN A 182 0.45 -30.17 -20.13
N SER A 183 1.29 -30.97 -19.48
CA SER A 183 1.89 -30.62 -18.19
C SER A 183 2.83 -29.43 -18.29
N CYS A 184 3.66 -29.36 -19.35
CA CYS A 184 4.55 -28.23 -19.59
C CYS A 184 3.78 -26.94 -19.89
N MET A 185 2.74 -27.01 -20.73
CA MET A 185 1.84 -25.86 -20.98
C MET A 185 1.20 -25.34 -19.69
N ARG A 186 0.88 -26.24 -18.76
CA ARG A 186 0.31 -25.91 -17.45
C ARG A 186 1.37 -25.58 -16.39
N LYS A 187 2.67 -25.60 -16.72
CA LYS A 187 3.79 -25.37 -15.80
C LYS A 187 3.78 -26.32 -14.59
N GLN A 188 3.42 -27.58 -14.81
CA GLN A 188 3.20 -28.57 -13.76
C GLN A 188 4.27 -29.66 -13.79
N SER A 189 4.75 -30.03 -12.61
CA SER A 189 5.53 -31.25 -12.43
C SER A 189 4.60 -32.46 -12.53
N VAL A 190 5.05 -33.51 -13.24
CA VAL A 190 4.20 -34.65 -13.58
C VAL A 190 4.91 -35.98 -13.34
N ILE A 191 4.16 -36.99 -12.91
CA ILE A 191 4.58 -38.39 -12.92
C ILE A 191 3.68 -39.14 -13.90
N CYS A 192 4.23 -39.65 -14.99
CA CYS A 192 3.49 -40.50 -15.92
C CYS A 192 3.65 -41.96 -15.49
N LEU A 193 2.57 -42.60 -15.03
CA LEU A 193 2.54 -44.03 -14.78
C LEU A 193 2.13 -44.74 -16.08
N ILE A 194 3.05 -45.50 -16.66
CA ILE A 194 2.80 -46.21 -17.92
C ILE A 194 2.07 -47.52 -17.65
N ARG A 195 0.95 -47.74 -18.36
CA ARG A 195 0.24 -49.02 -18.35
C ARG A 195 1.01 -50.04 -19.22
N GLY A 196 1.46 -51.12 -18.61
CA GLY A 196 2.15 -52.21 -19.32
C GLY A 196 3.68 -52.12 -19.29
N GLU A 197 4.35 -52.77 -20.24
CA GLU A 197 5.81 -52.74 -20.38
C GLU A 197 6.27 -51.62 -21.31
N ILE A 198 7.36 -50.98 -20.90
CA ILE A 198 8.17 -50.05 -21.68
C ILE A 198 9.19 -50.90 -22.43
N THR A 199 8.97 -51.10 -23.72
CA THR A 199 9.83 -51.91 -24.60
C THR A 199 11.05 -51.14 -25.12
N ALA A 200 11.01 -49.79 -25.12
CA ALA A 200 12.09 -48.93 -25.60
C ALA A 200 12.41 -47.80 -24.61
N SER A 201 13.21 -48.08 -23.57
CA SER A 201 13.57 -47.08 -22.56
C SER A 201 14.27 -45.85 -23.15
N ASP A 202 14.99 -46.01 -24.25
CA ASP A 202 15.74 -44.94 -24.92
C ASP A 202 14.82 -43.96 -25.66
N GLU A 203 13.69 -44.44 -26.22
CA GLU A 203 12.67 -43.58 -26.82
C GLU A 203 11.99 -42.73 -25.74
N ILE A 204 11.68 -43.32 -24.59
CA ILE A 204 11.12 -42.60 -23.44
C ILE A 204 12.12 -41.57 -22.89
N GLN A 205 13.41 -41.91 -22.85
CA GLN A 205 14.47 -40.98 -22.49
C GLN A 205 14.55 -39.80 -23.47
N ASN A 206 14.46 -40.05 -24.78
CA ASN A 206 14.44 -39.00 -25.79
C ASN A 206 13.21 -38.09 -25.68
N VAL A 207 12.02 -38.65 -25.39
CA VAL A 207 10.79 -37.88 -25.19
C VAL A 207 10.92 -36.96 -23.99
N ILE A 208 11.40 -37.47 -22.85
CA ILE A 208 11.55 -36.64 -21.65
C ILE A 208 12.63 -35.58 -21.84
N ASP A 209 13.77 -35.91 -22.46
CA ASP A 209 14.86 -34.96 -22.70
C ASP A 209 14.46 -33.86 -23.68
N ARG A 210 13.61 -34.17 -24.66
CA ARG A 210 13.10 -33.20 -25.64
C ARG A 210 12.07 -32.23 -25.06
N ILE A 211 11.20 -32.70 -24.16
CA ILE A 211 9.98 -31.95 -23.78
C ILE A 211 10.11 -31.28 -22.41
N SER A 212 10.81 -31.88 -21.45
CA SER A 212 10.63 -31.55 -20.03
C SER A 212 11.35 -30.26 -19.58
N THR A 213 10.63 -29.14 -19.74
CA THR A 213 10.99 -27.83 -19.15
C THR A 213 10.70 -27.76 -17.65
N TYR A 214 9.83 -28.64 -17.15
CA TYR A 214 9.48 -28.80 -15.73
C TYR A 214 9.81 -30.23 -15.27
N PRO A 215 9.99 -30.48 -13.95
CA PRO A 215 10.28 -31.83 -13.45
C PRO A 215 9.22 -32.85 -13.89
N ALA A 216 9.62 -33.81 -14.71
CA ALA A 216 8.80 -34.93 -15.15
C ALA A 216 9.44 -36.27 -14.78
N ILE A 217 8.66 -37.25 -14.37
CA ILE A 217 9.14 -38.62 -14.12
C ILE A 217 8.22 -39.57 -14.87
N ILE A 218 8.80 -40.52 -15.59
CA ILE A 218 8.02 -41.58 -16.23
C ILE A 218 8.32 -42.87 -15.48
N VAL A 219 7.30 -43.55 -14.99
CA VAL A 219 7.41 -44.77 -14.21
C VAL A 219 6.66 -45.88 -14.93
N GLY A 220 7.33 -46.99 -15.22
CA GLY A 220 6.72 -48.15 -15.87
C GLY A 220 7.58 -49.40 -15.74
N LYS A 221 7.09 -50.54 -16.25
CA LYS A 221 7.84 -51.80 -16.21
C LYS A 221 8.81 -51.91 -17.37
N VAL A 222 10.07 -52.23 -17.11
CA VAL A 222 11.08 -52.57 -18.13
C VAL A 222 11.63 -53.93 -17.74
N ASP A 223 11.49 -54.92 -18.62
CA ASP A 223 11.86 -56.33 -18.37
C ASP A 223 11.21 -56.88 -17.08
N GLY A 224 9.90 -56.66 -16.91
CA GLY A 224 9.16 -57.07 -15.71
C GLY A 224 9.47 -56.30 -14.41
N ARG A 225 10.41 -55.34 -14.41
CA ARG A 225 10.82 -54.56 -13.22
C ARG A 225 10.40 -53.10 -13.31
N TRP A 226 9.98 -52.50 -12.19
CA TRP A 226 9.59 -51.08 -12.19
C TRP A 226 10.82 -50.19 -12.30
N LYS A 227 10.85 -49.33 -13.32
CA LYS A 227 11.89 -48.33 -13.53
C LYS A 227 11.27 -46.93 -13.65
N ALA A 228 12.04 -45.94 -13.24
CA ALA A 228 11.74 -44.53 -13.42
C ALA A 228 12.76 -43.90 -14.37
N VAL A 229 12.27 -43.11 -15.31
CA VAL A 229 13.03 -42.37 -16.33
C VAL A 229 12.84 -40.87 -16.07
N ARG A 230 13.92 -40.09 -16.19
CA ARG A 230 13.93 -38.65 -15.93
C ARG A 230 14.94 -37.94 -16.82
N ALA A 231 14.75 -36.64 -17.02
CA ALA A 231 15.59 -35.87 -17.92
C ALA A 231 17.09 -35.93 -17.54
N GLY A 232 17.94 -36.21 -18.54
CA GLY A 232 19.39 -36.24 -18.45
C GLY A 232 19.97 -37.37 -17.59
N LYS A 233 19.18 -38.37 -17.20
CA LYS A 233 19.65 -39.54 -16.43
C LYS A 233 18.98 -40.82 -16.90
N GLY A 234 19.76 -41.89 -17.08
CA GLY A 234 19.23 -43.20 -17.45
C GLY A 234 18.23 -43.79 -16.44
N ALA A 235 17.49 -44.80 -16.90
CA ALA A 235 16.45 -45.46 -16.14
C ALA A 235 16.97 -46.06 -14.82
N VAL A 236 16.31 -45.77 -13.70
CA VAL A 236 16.66 -46.27 -12.36
C VAL A 236 15.55 -47.15 -11.81
N SER A 237 15.92 -48.19 -11.06
CA SER A 237 14.94 -49.05 -10.37
C SER A 237 14.06 -48.24 -9.41
N CYS A 238 12.76 -48.53 -9.45
CA CYS A 238 11.69 -47.85 -8.71
C CYS A 238 10.67 -48.86 -8.15
N GLU A 239 11.15 -49.86 -7.41
CA GLU A 239 10.32 -50.95 -6.87
C GLU A 239 9.47 -50.54 -5.64
N SER A 240 9.55 -49.29 -5.18
CA SER A 240 8.80 -48.81 -4.02
C SER A 240 8.46 -47.33 -4.11
N ILE A 241 7.40 -46.93 -3.41
CA ILE A 241 7.02 -45.52 -3.23
C ILE A 241 8.17 -44.72 -2.60
N SER A 242 8.86 -45.29 -1.60
CA SER A 242 10.04 -44.67 -0.98
C SER A 242 11.15 -44.36 -1.99
N ARG A 243 11.35 -45.24 -2.97
CA ARG A 243 12.32 -45.03 -4.05
C ARG A 243 11.86 -43.97 -5.03
N LEU A 244 10.58 -43.98 -5.41
CA LEU A 244 9.98 -42.92 -6.24
C LEU A 244 10.16 -41.54 -5.62
N LEU A 245 9.91 -41.41 -4.33
CA LEU A 245 10.06 -40.14 -3.60
C LEU A 245 11.51 -39.66 -3.53
N GLN A 246 12.47 -40.57 -3.39
CA GLN A 246 13.89 -40.23 -3.50
C GLN A 246 14.23 -39.70 -4.90
N ILE A 247 13.68 -40.32 -5.94
CA ILE A 247 13.89 -39.89 -7.33
C ILE A 247 13.29 -38.50 -7.57
N MET A 248 12.08 -38.24 -7.04
CA MET A 248 11.43 -36.92 -7.06
C MET A 248 12.27 -35.85 -6.35
N TRP A 249 12.85 -36.18 -5.19
CA TRP A 249 13.71 -35.26 -4.46
C TRP A 249 14.98 -34.93 -5.25
N GLU A 250 15.68 -35.95 -5.75
CA GLU A 250 16.89 -35.78 -6.57
C GLU A 250 16.63 -34.96 -7.83
N GLN A 251 15.48 -35.15 -8.47
CA GLN A 251 15.10 -34.37 -9.65
C GLN A 251 14.80 -32.91 -9.29
N SER A 252 14.05 -32.69 -8.21
CA SER A 252 13.75 -31.33 -7.74
C SER A 252 15.03 -30.56 -7.41
N LYS A 253 16.03 -31.24 -6.82
CA LYS A 253 17.36 -30.67 -6.56
C LYS A 253 18.10 -30.26 -7.83
N GLN A 254 17.98 -31.03 -8.89
CA GLN A 254 18.63 -30.77 -10.17
C GLN A 254 18.02 -29.58 -10.90
N TYR A 255 16.69 -29.45 -10.89
CA TYR A 255 15.99 -28.35 -11.56
C TYR A 255 16.05 -27.04 -10.76
N TYR A 256 16.12 -27.10 -9.43
CA TYR A 256 16.11 -25.91 -8.58
C TYR A 256 17.33 -25.83 -7.65
N PRO A 257 18.55 -25.73 -8.21
CA PRO A 257 19.76 -25.69 -7.40
C PRO A 257 19.85 -24.41 -6.55
N GLU A 258 19.21 -23.32 -6.98
CA GLU A 258 19.30 -21.98 -6.40
C GLU A 258 18.06 -21.55 -5.63
N THR A 259 17.29 -22.49 -5.08
CA THR A 259 16.24 -22.13 -4.13
C THR A 259 16.84 -21.55 -2.85
N PRO A 260 16.31 -20.44 -2.30
CA PRO A 260 16.78 -19.90 -1.04
C PRO A 260 16.26 -20.72 0.15
N LEU A 261 16.95 -20.62 1.29
CA LEU A 261 16.49 -21.20 2.55
C LEU A 261 15.34 -20.37 3.13
N LEU A 262 14.11 -20.88 2.99
CA LEU A 262 12.89 -20.19 3.45
C LEU A 262 12.44 -20.75 4.82
N ARG A 263 12.59 -19.95 5.89
CA ARG A 263 12.37 -20.38 7.30
C ARG A 263 10.94 -20.21 7.85
N MET A 264 10.03 -19.53 7.14
CA MET A 264 8.60 -19.35 7.52
C MET A 264 7.64 -19.88 6.44
N GLU A 265 7.26 -21.14 6.53
CA GLU A 265 6.41 -21.80 5.53
C GLU A 265 5.02 -21.17 5.41
N THR A 266 4.44 -20.73 6.53
CA THR A 266 3.05 -20.24 6.57
C THR A 266 2.84 -18.98 5.72
N LEU A 267 3.83 -18.10 5.66
CA LEU A 267 3.78 -16.84 4.91
C LEU A 267 4.42 -16.92 3.52
N MET A 268 4.93 -18.10 3.16
CA MET A 268 5.61 -18.36 1.88
C MET A 268 4.93 -19.47 1.08
N ALA A 269 3.69 -19.83 1.44
CA ALA A 269 2.88 -20.73 0.63
C ALA A 269 2.43 -20.05 -0.68
N ASP A 270 2.21 -20.84 -1.72
CA ASP A 270 1.65 -20.36 -2.99
C ASP A 270 0.23 -19.78 -2.84
N ALA A 271 -0.51 -20.21 -1.81
CA ALA A 271 -1.82 -19.70 -1.48
C ALA A 271 -1.88 -19.31 0.01
N LEU A 272 -1.82 -18.01 0.27
CA LEU A 272 -1.89 -17.45 1.62
C LEU A 272 -3.35 -17.29 2.09
N THR A 273 -3.61 -17.59 3.36
CA THR A 273 -4.88 -17.27 4.02
C THR A 273 -5.08 -15.76 4.15
N LEU A 274 -6.31 -15.30 4.43
CA LEU A 274 -6.59 -13.87 4.61
C LEU A 274 -5.75 -13.24 5.74
N THR A 275 -5.51 -13.97 6.83
CA THR A 275 -4.67 -13.50 7.94
C THR A 275 -3.22 -13.32 7.51
N GLN A 276 -2.67 -14.32 6.82
CA GLN A 276 -1.30 -14.31 6.29
C GLN A 276 -1.08 -13.19 5.27
N ARG A 277 -2.08 -12.94 4.41
CA ARG A 277 -2.05 -11.81 3.47
C ARG A 277 -2.03 -10.47 4.20
N ARG A 278 -2.82 -10.30 5.26
CA ARG A 278 -2.79 -9.08 6.09
C ARG A 278 -1.42 -8.86 6.74
N VAL A 279 -0.80 -9.92 7.23
CA VAL A 279 0.57 -9.89 7.77
C VAL A 279 1.55 -9.43 6.70
N ARG A 280 1.52 -10.04 5.51
CA ARG A 280 2.37 -9.63 4.38
C ARG A 280 2.17 -8.16 3.99
N MET A 281 0.92 -7.69 3.90
CA MET A 281 0.62 -6.29 3.57
C MET A 281 1.23 -5.34 4.60
N ARG A 282 1.03 -5.60 5.90
CA ARG A 282 1.59 -4.76 6.97
C ARG A 282 3.12 -4.76 6.97
N VAL A 283 3.76 -5.88 6.63
CA VAL A 283 5.22 -5.96 6.50
C VAL A 283 5.72 -5.14 5.31
N VAL A 284 5.07 -5.23 4.15
CA VAL A 284 5.40 -4.40 2.99
C VAL A 284 5.25 -2.91 3.31
N ASP A 285 4.14 -2.52 3.95
CA ASP A 285 3.91 -1.13 4.37
C ASP A 285 4.96 -0.66 5.38
N ALA A 286 5.37 -1.52 6.31
CA ALA A 286 6.45 -1.24 7.25
C ALA A 286 7.81 -1.05 6.54
N ILE A 287 8.11 -1.83 5.50
CA ILE A 287 9.32 -1.68 4.67
C ILE A 287 9.33 -0.30 3.99
N PHE A 288 8.21 0.17 3.47
CA PHE A 288 8.11 1.47 2.80
C PHE A 288 8.01 2.67 3.75
N GLY A 289 7.40 2.50 4.92
CA GLY A 289 6.96 3.59 5.78
C GLY A 289 8.02 4.25 6.67
N ARG A 290 9.29 3.80 6.67
CA ARG A 290 10.32 4.24 7.66
C ARG A 290 9.77 4.37 9.09
N THR A 291 8.73 3.61 9.47
CA THR A 291 8.24 3.61 10.84
C THR A 291 9.41 3.13 11.66
N THR A 292 9.93 4.02 12.48
CA THR A 292 11.14 3.86 13.29
C THR A 292 11.13 2.50 13.97
N GLY A 293 11.86 1.55 13.40
CA GLY A 293 12.12 0.27 14.04
C GLY A 293 11.89 -0.97 13.20
N TYR A 294 12.74 -1.19 12.19
CA TYR A 294 13.34 -2.53 12.06
C TYR A 294 14.10 -2.93 13.32
N LYS A 295 14.42 -1.95 14.19
CA LYS A 295 14.91 -2.14 15.55
C LYS A 295 14.01 -3.13 16.29
N ARG A 296 14.47 -4.38 16.34
CA ARG A 296 14.32 -5.35 17.43
C ARG A 296 13.05 -5.11 18.23
N ARG A 297 11.87 -5.20 17.60
CA ARG A 297 10.70 -5.50 18.40
C ARG A 297 10.90 -6.94 18.86
N ILE A 298 10.96 -7.10 20.17
CA ILE A 298 11.19 -8.38 20.86
C ILE A 298 9.82 -9.10 21.01
N SER A 299 8.97 -8.99 19.99
CA SER A 299 7.68 -9.65 19.91
C SER A 299 7.78 -10.75 18.85
N TYR A 300 7.01 -11.82 19.07
CA TYR A 300 7.04 -13.05 18.27
C TYR A 300 5.77 -13.16 17.42
N MET A 301 5.08 -12.04 17.22
CA MET A 301 3.96 -11.94 16.27
C MET A 301 4.45 -12.22 14.84
N GLU A 302 3.56 -12.77 14.01
CA GLU A 302 3.87 -13.24 12.65
C GLU A 302 4.59 -12.19 11.78
N GLU A 303 4.29 -10.90 11.98
CA GLU A 303 4.90 -9.78 11.23
C GLU A 303 6.37 -9.55 11.56
N GLU A 304 6.69 -9.52 12.84
CA GLU A 304 8.05 -9.31 13.30
C GLU A 304 8.93 -10.52 12.97
N ARG A 305 8.34 -11.71 12.97
CA ARG A 305 8.98 -12.93 12.47
C ARG A 305 9.30 -12.83 10.98
N LEU A 306 8.34 -12.38 10.15
CA LEU A 306 8.55 -12.21 8.72
C LEU A 306 9.62 -11.16 8.42
N CYS A 307 9.56 -10.00 9.09
CA CYS A 307 10.62 -9.00 9.00
C CYS A 307 11.97 -9.62 9.40
N ARG A 308 12.08 -10.29 10.54
CA ARG A 308 13.35 -10.91 10.95
C ARG A 308 13.87 -11.89 9.89
N CYS A 309 13.02 -12.77 9.38
CA CYS A 309 13.37 -13.72 8.33
C CYS A 309 13.88 -13.00 7.08
N VAL A 310 13.19 -11.95 6.63
CA VAL A 310 13.57 -11.18 5.44
C VAL A 310 14.94 -10.51 5.63
N ALA A 311 15.19 -9.87 6.77
CA ALA A 311 16.50 -9.22 7.00
C ALA A 311 17.64 -10.21 7.20
N GLU A 312 17.39 -11.37 7.79
CA GLU A 312 18.40 -12.43 7.86
C GLU A 312 18.73 -12.94 6.46
N MET A 313 17.73 -13.12 5.60
CA MET A 313 17.92 -13.58 4.22
C MET A 313 18.65 -12.53 3.37
N THR A 314 18.24 -11.26 3.45
CA THR A 314 18.77 -10.17 2.61
C THR A 314 20.00 -9.50 3.20
N GLY A 315 20.40 -9.84 4.42
CA GLY A 315 21.51 -9.19 5.12
C GLY A 315 21.21 -7.75 5.57
N ALA A 316 19.95 -7.30 5.51
CA ALA A 316 19.55 -5.93 5.86
C ALA A 316 19.84 -5.56 7.33
N ASN A 317 20.08 -6.54 8.21
CA ASN A 317 20.47 -6.31 9.60
C ASN A 317 21.96 -5.94 9.80
N GLY A 318 22.81 -5.98 8.77
CA GLY A 318 24.24 -5.63 8.85
C GLY A 318 25.13 -6.62 9.62
N ASP A 319 24.56 -7.40 10.53
CA ASP A 319 25.29 -8.37 11.37
C ASP A 319 25.60 -9.70 10.66
N LYS A 320 24.94 -10.01 9.54
CA LYS A 320 25.12 -11.25 8.76
C LYS A 320 25.10 -10.95 7.26
N GLN A 321 26.03 -11.52 6.51
CA GLN A 321 26.05 -11.42 5.05
C GLN A 321 24.91 -12.26 4.46
N ALA A 322 24.17 -11.68 3.51
CA ALA A 322 23.14 -12.40 2.77
C ALA A 322 23.70 -13.67 2.12
N GLU A 323 22.92 -14.76 2.13
CA GLU A 323 23.33 -15.98 1.45
C GLU A 323 23.61 -15.71 -0.04
N PRO A 324 24.65 -16.34 -0.65
CA PRO A 324 24.99 -16.10 -2.06
C PRO A 324 23.83 -16.30 -3.04
N VAL A 325 22.92 -17.23 -2.72
CA VAL A 325 21.70 -17.50 -3.49
C VAL A 325 20.73 -16.31 -3.41
N MET A 326 20.53 -15.72 -2.23
CA MET A 326 19.65 -14.57 -2.07
C MET A 326 20.17 -13.36 -2.84
N ASN A 327 21.49 -13.13 -2.87
CA ASN A 327 22.08 -12.06 -3.69
C ASN A 327 21.76 -12.24 -5.19
N ARG A 328 21.76 -13.47 -5.70
CA ARG A 328 21.39 -13.76 -7.09
C ARG A 328 19.91 -13.53 -7.36
N ILE A 329 19.05 -13.81 -6.37
CA ILE A 329 17.60 -13.53 -6.46
C ILE A 329 17.35 -12.02 -6.46
N LEU A 330 17.93 -11.29 -5.51
CA LEU A 330 17.83 -9.82 -5.44
C LEU A 330 18.34 -9.16 -6.72
N LEU A 331 19.40 -9.71 -7.35
CA LEU A 331 19.89 -9.23 -8.64
C LEU A 331 18.82 -9.35 -9.75
N GLN A 332 17.94 -10.36 -9.74
CA GLN A 332 16.83 -10.44 -10.69
C GLN A 332 15.80 -9.34 -10.45
N PHE A 333 15.51 -9.02 -9.19
CA PHE A 333 14.66 -7.87 -8.85
C PHE A 333 15.29 -6.55 -9.31
N HIS A 334 16.59 -6.35 -9.05
CA HIS A 334 17.30 -5.14 -9.49
C HIS A 334 17.30 -5.01 -11.01
N ARG A 335 17.55 -6.08 -11.76
CA ARG A 335 17.45 -6.09 -13.23
C ARG A 335 16.06 -5.73 -13.73
N PHE A 336 15.02 -6.33 -13.13
CA PHE A 336 13.63 -6.01 -13.47
C PHE A 336 13.30 -4.53 -13.21
N ILE A 337 13.76 -3.99 -12.08
CA ILE A 337 13.61 -2.56 -11.74
C ILE A 337 14.38 -1.68 -12.74
N ASP A 338 15.60 -2.05 -13.11
CA ASP A 338 16.40 -1.32 -14.09
C ASP A 338 15.78 -1.33 -15.49
N ASP A 339 15.13 -2.43 -15.88
CA ASP A 339 14.36 -2.48 -17.13
C ASP A 339 13.07 -1.65 -17.04
N ALA A 340 12.43 -1.58 -15.88
CA ALA A 340 11.29 -0.70 -15.60
C ALA A 340 11.61 0.80 -15.73
N ARG A 341 12.87 1.19 -15.55
CA ARG A 341 13.36 2.55 -15.82
C ARG A 341 13.47 2.89 -17.30
N LYS A 342 13.55 1.88 -18.17
CA LYS A 342 13.65 2.05 -19.63
C LYS A 342 12.27 2.01 -20.26
N SER A 343 11.41 1.12 -19.78
CA SER A 343 10.02 0.95 -20.25
C SER A 343 9.20 0.21 -19.20
N PRO A 344 7.88 0.46 -19.08
CA PRO A 344 7.02 -0.26 -18.12
C PRO A 344 7.20 -1.78 -18.22
N GLN A 345 7.39 -2.45 -17.08
CA GLN A 345 7.61 -3.90 -17.05
C GLN A 345 6.43 -4.64 -16.41
N ASN A 346 5.91 -5.63 -17.11
CA ASN A 346 4.83 -6.49 -16.60
C ASN A 346 5.33 -7.39 -15.47
N LEU A 347 4.63 -7.42 -14.33
CA LEU A 347 5.07 -8.19 -13.16
C LEU A 347 5.10 -9.70 -13.44
N GLN A 348 4.33 -10.21 -14.41
CA GLN A 348 4.36 -11.62 -14.78
C GLN A 348 5.74 -12.09 -15.25
N THR A 349 6.56 -11.21 -15.85
CA THR A 349 7.92 -11.58 -16.30
C THR A 349 8.85 -11.85 -15.12
N LEU A 350 8.75 -11.03 -14.07
CA LEU A 350 9.47 -11.23 -12.81
C LEU A 350 9.01 -12.52 -12.12
N TYR A 351 7.70 -12.74 -12.00
CA TYR A 351 7.14 -13.96 -11.42
C TYR A 351 7.58 -15.21 -12.19
N ASN A 352 7.52 -15.19 -13.52
CA ASN A 352 7.98 -16.29 -14.35
C ASN A 352 9.46 -16.60 -14.11
N THR A 353 10.31 -15.56 -14.02
CA THR A 353 11.75 -15.71 -13.79
C THR A 353 12.05 -16.33 -12.42
N LEU A 354 11.37 -15.86 -11.38
CA LEU A 354 11.62 -16.29 -10.00
C LEU A 354 11.01 -17.65 -9.66
N GLN A 355 9.85 -17.98 -10.26
CA GLN A 355 9.17 -19.27 -10.04
C GLN A 355 9.78 -20.40 -10.89
N ALA A 356 10.45 -20.06 -11.99
CA ALA A 356 11.15 -21.02 -12.83
C ALA A 356 12.47 -21.50 -12.21
N PRO A 357 13.02 -22.63 -12.71
CA PRO A 357 14.43 -22.97 -12.54
C PRO A 357 15.36 -21.77 -12.82
N PRO A 358 16.42 -21.54 -12.03
CA PRO A 358 16.93 -22.40 -10.96
C PRO A 358 16.38 -22.07 -9.55
N TYR A 359 15.53 -21.05 -9.41
CA TYR A 359 15.13 -20.50 -8.11
C TYR A 359 13.92 -21.21 -7.52
N GLY A 360 12.83 -21.31 -8.27
CA GLY A 360 11.61 -21.97 -7.80
C GLY A 360 10.89 -21.26 -6.66
N LEU A 361 11.02 -19.94 -6.55
CA LEU A 361 10.51 -19.16 -5.44
C LEU A 361 8.96 -19.20 -5.37
N PRO A 362 8.34 -19.39 -4.19
CA PRO A 362 6.90 -19.34 -4.08
C PRO A 362 6.37 -17.91 -4.26
N GLY A 363 5.13 -17.76 -4.74
CA GLY A 363 4.52 -16.44 -4.99
C GLY A 363 4.47 -15.56 -3.72
N GLY A 364 4.16 -16.18 -2.58
CA GLY A 364 3.97 -15.51 -1.29
C GLY A 364 5.03 -14.49 -0.90
N ILE A 365 6.31 -14.79 -1.16
CA ILE A 365 7.46 -13.97 -0.73
C ILE A 365 7.89 -12.91 -1.76
N ILE A 366 7.47 -13.04 -3.03
CA ILE A 366 7.87 -12.14 -4.13
C ILE A 366 7.51 -10.67 -3.82
N PRO A 367 6.30 -10.33 -3.34
CA PRO A 367 5.93 -8.95 -2.99
C PRO A 367 6.86 -8.32 -1.94
N VAL A 368 7.32 -9.11 -0.97
CA VAL A 368 8.16 -8.64 0.13
C VAL A 368 9.57 -8.35 -0.37
N LEU A 369 10.14 -9.25 -1.18
CA LEU A 369 11.46 -9.04 -1.78
C LEU A 369 11.45 -7.89 -2.80
N LEU A 370 10.36 -7.72 -3.56
CA LEU A 370 10.19 -6.55 -4.43
C LEU A 370 10.22 -5.24 -3.62
N ALA A 371 9.52 -5.21 -2.48
CA ALA A 371 9.54 -4.06 -1.58
C ALA A 371 10.95 -3.74 -1.06
N VAL A 372 11.72 -4.75 -0.67
CA VAL A 372 13.13 -4.59 -0.26
C VAL A 372 13.96 -4.01 -1.41
N ALA A 373 13.89 -4.61 -2.59
CA ALA A 373 14.69 -4.18 -3.75
C ALA A 373 14.38 -2.73 -4.19
N LEU A 374 13.11 -2.32 -4.14
CA LEU A 374 12.69 -0.95 -4.42
C LEU A 374 13.25 0.06 -3.40
N MET A 375 13.32 -0.33 -2.12
CA MET A 375 13.90 0.51 -1.07
C MET A 375 15.42 0.64 -1.19
N GLU A 376 16.13 -0.45 -1.55
CA GLU A 376 17.58 -0.46 -1.77
C GLU A 376 17.99 0.47 -2.92
N GLN A 377 17.28 0.41 -4.04
CA GLN A 377 17.58 1.21 -5.23
C GLN A 377 17.28 2.69 -5.06
N LYS A 378 16.58 3.07 -3.97
CA LYS A 378 16.17 4.45 -3.73
C LYS A 378 15.45 5.05 -4.95
N LEU A 379 14.58 4.28 -5.62
CA LEU A 379 13.72 4.76 -6.70
C LEU A 379 12.26 4.97 -6.26
N ASP A 380 11.58 5.95 -6.86
CA ASP A 380 10.12 6.14 -6.73
C ASP A 380 9.42 5.53 -7.95
N GLY A 381 8.14 5.19 -7.83
CA GLY A 381 7.41 4.49 -8.90
C GLY A 381 5.96 4.19 -8.55
N VAL A 382 5.24 3.64 -9.53
CA VAL A 382 3.84 3.23 -9.40
C VAL A 382 3.60 1.88 -10.05
N LEU A 383 2.52 1.22 -9.62
CA LEU A 383 1.95 0.10 -10.35
C LEU A 383 0.84 0.61 -11.27
N ARG A 384 0.84 0.16 -12.52
CA ARG A 384 -0.23 0.45 -13.49
C ARG A 384 -1.12 -0.76 -13.68
N VAL A 385 -2.44 -0.51 -13.67
CA VAL A 385 -3.47 -1.51 -14.01
C VAL A 385 -4.43 -0.85 -14.99
N ALA A 386 -4.54 -1.40 -16.20
CA ALA A 386 -5.36 -0.82 -17.27
C ALA A 386 -5.11 0.70 -17.44
N ALA A 387 -3.82 1.08 -17.48
CA ALA A 387 -3.31 2.46 -17.52
C ALA A 387 -3.54 3.32 -16.27
N VAL A 388 -4.30 2.87 -15.27
CA VAL A 388 -4.50 3.62 -14.01
C VAL A 388 -3.31 3.41 -13.07
N GLU A 389 -2.75 4.51 -12.58
CA GLU A 389 -1.63 4.49 -11.64
C GLU A 389 -2.12 4.26 -10.20
N GLN A 390 -1.44 3.34 -9.51
CA GLN A 390 -1.69 2.99 -8.12
C GLN A 390 -0.42 3.13 -7.31
N VAL A 391 -0.55 3.65 -6.10
CA VAL A 391 0.54 3.73 -5.13
C VAL A 391 1.06 2.33 -4.80
N ILE A 392 2.38 2.17 -4.74
CA ILE A 392 3.00 0.92 -4.31
C ILE A 392 2.87 0.81 -2.79
N CYS A 393 2.06 -0.15 -2.34
CA CYS A 393 1.85 -0.45 -0.92
C CYS A 393 1.52 -1.94 -0.76
N GLY A 394 1.39 -2.40 0.48
CA GLY A 394 1.05 -3.78 0.82
C GLY A 394 -0.19 -4.25 0.08
N LYS A 395 -1.26 -3.44 0.07
CA LYS A 395 -2.52 -3.79 -0.60
C LYS A 395 -2.38 -3.95 -2.11
N THR A 396 -1.69 -3.03 -2.78
CA THR A 396 -1.56 -3.07 -4.24
C THR A 396 -0.63 -4.20 -4.68
N LEU A 397 0.44 -4.46 -3.94
CA LEU A 397 1.31 -5.61 -4.18
C LEU A 397 0.65 -6.96 -3.86
N ASP A 398 -0.20 -7.04 -2.84
CA ASP A 398 -0.98 -8.24 -2.53
C ASP A 398 -2.07 -8.54 -3.58
N ASN A 399 -2.57 -7.52 -4.28
CA ASN A 399 -3.43 -7.70 -5.45
C ASN A 399 -2.62 -8.10 -6.69
N ALA A 400 -1.48 -7.45 -6.92
CA ALA A 400 -0.58 -7.80 -8.02
C ALA A 400 -0.07 -9.24 -7.92
N ASP A 401 0.14 -9.77 -6.71
CA ASP A 401 0.51 -11.16 -6.49
C ASP A 401 -0.53 -12.17 -7.00
N LYS A 402 -1.83 -11.82 -6.98
CA LYS A 402 -2.89 -12.71 -7.49
C LYS A 402 -2.93 -12.74 -9.01
N GLU A 403 -2.74 -11.59 -9.64
CA GLU A 403 -2.90 -11.40 -11.08
C GLU A 403 -1.73 -10.57 -11.64
N PRO A 404 -0.48 -11.07 -11.57
CA PRO A 404 0.70 -10.27 -11.91
C PRO A 404 0.72 -9.84 -13.38
N ALA A 405 0.02 -10.57 -14.26
CA ALA A 405 -0.15 -10.19 -15.66
C ALA A 405 -0.92 -8.87 -15.87
N ASN A 406 -1.75 -8.46 -14.91
CA ASN A 406 -2.55 -7.24 -15.01
C ASN A 406 -1.82 -5.99 -14.49
N TYR A 407 -0.62 -6.17 -13.94
CA TYR A 407 0.14 -5.12 -13.28
C TYR A 407 1.46 -4.87 -13.99
N GLU A 408 1.80 -3.59 -14.16
CA GLU A 408 3.09 -3.16 -14.68
C GLU A 408 3.77 -2.24 -13.67
N LEU A 409 5.07 -2.43 -13.46
CA LEU A 409 5.91 -1.51 -12.72
C LEU A 409 6.32 -0.36 -13.66
N TYR A 410 5.99 0.86 -13.26
CA TYR A 410 6.37 2.07 -13.96
C TYR A 410 7.25 2.95 -13.08
N ILE A 411 8.42 3.31 -13.60
CA ILE A 411 9.38 4.19 -12.95
C ILE A 411 9.74 5.28 -13.95
N GLU A 412 9.50 6.53 -13.56
CA GLU A 412 9.87 7.70 -14.36
C GLU A 412 11.23 8.21 -13.89
N ASN A 413 12.15 8.42 -14.83
CA ASN A 413 13.53 8.83 -14.53
C ASN A 413 13.82 10.20 -15.16
N VAL A 414 13.01 11.20 -14.82
CA VAL A 414 13.09 12.54 -15.42
C VAL A 414 14.05 13.46 -14.67
N PHE A 415 14.15 13.32 -13.34
CA PHE A 415 15.02 14.17 -12.52
C PHE A 415 16.02 13.34 -11.71
N LEU A 416 17.26 13.83 -11.62
CA LEU A 416 18.35 13.21 -10.85
C LEU A 416 18.03 13.10 -9.34
N HIS A 417 17.24 14.03 -8.80
CA HIS A 417 16.86 14.11 -7.39
C HIS A 417 15.35 14.30 -7.19
N PRO A 418 14.53 13.22 -7.29
CA PRO A 418 13.07 13.30 -7.16
C PRO A 418 12.59 13.84 -5.80
N GLN A 419 13.37 13.65 -4.73
CA GLN A 419 13.03 14.13 -3.38
C GLN A 419 13.12 15.66 -3.27
N GLU A 420 14.18 16.26 -3.80
CA GLU A 420 14.35 17.72 -3.80
C GLU A 420 13.22 18.39 -4.61
N TYR A 421 12.88 17.81 -5.77
CA TYR A 421 11.75 18.27 -6.57
C TYR A 421 10.41 18.20 -5.82
N GLN A 422 10.14 17.10 -5.12
CA GLN A 422 8.93 16.97 -4.29
C GLN A 422 8.89 17.97 -3.13
N GLU A 423 10.03 18.26 -2.50
CA GLU A 423 10.13 19.22 -1.39
C GLU A 423 9.91 20.67 -1.87
N GLU A 424 10.46 21.05 -3.02
CA GLU A 424 10.20 22.35 -3.63
C GLU A 424 8.73 22.51 -4.05
N LEU A 425 8.13 21.46 -4.64
CA LEU A 425 6.70 21.45 -4.93
C LEU A 425 5.85 21.54 -3.67
N ALA A 426 6.21 20.82 -2.61
CA ALA A 426 5.51 20.87 -1.33
C ALA A 426 5.53 22.29 -0.75
N GLY A 427 6.68 22.97 -0.80
CA GLY A 427 6.77 24.38 -0.41
C GLY A 427 5.94 25.30 -1.30
N LEU A 428 5.88 25.05 -2.61
CA LEU A 428 5.09 25.86 -3.53
C LEU A 428 3.58 25.73 -3.31
N PHE A 429 3.07 24.60 -2.82
CA PHE A 429 1.64 24.33 -2.62
C PHE A 429 1.23 24.24 -1.14
N ASP A 430 2.02 24.85 -0.25
CA ASP A 430 1.73 24.99 1.18
C ASP A 430 1.43 23.64 1.86
N ILE A 431 2.16 22.59 1.47
CA ILE A 431 2.09 21.28 2.11
C ILE A 431 2.98 21.30 3.35
N ASP A 432 2.42 20.92 4.50
CA ASP A 432 3.16 20.88 5.76
C ASP A 432 4.33 19.88 5.67
N ARG A 433 5.52 20.31 6.10
CA ARG A 433 6.72 19.46 6.12
C ARG A 433 6.52 18.24 7.03
N GLU A 434 5.83 18.39 8.15
CA GLU A 434 5.50 17.29 9.06
C GLU A 434 4.55 16.28 8.40
N GLU A 435 3.59 16.74 7.58
CA GLU A 435 2.73 15.86 6.78
C GLU A 435 3.56 15.08 5.74
N LEU A 436 4.47 15.78 5.04
CA LEU A 436 5.33 15.18 4.04
C LEU A 436 6.32 14.16 4.63
N ASP A 437 6.88 14.44 5.81
CA ASP A 437 7.82 13.57 6.52
C ASP A 437 7.14 12.32 7.12
N LYS A 438 5.87 12.44 7.53
CA LYS A 438 5.06 11.30 8.01
C LYS A 438 4.53 10.42 6.88
N THR A 439 4.48 10.93 5.66
CA THR A 439 3.92 10.24 4.51
C THR A 439 4.91 9.20 3.96
N GLY A 440 4.41 7.99 3.68
CA GLY A 440 5.22 6.92 3.12
C GLY A 440 5.83 7.30 1.78
N ARG A 441 7.00 6.75 1.46
CA ARG A 441 7.78 7.13 0.27
C ARG A 441 6.96 7.23 -1.03
N PHE A 442 6.25 6.15 -1.39
CA PHE A 442 5.46 6.07 -2.62
C PHE A 442 4.15 6.88 -2.54
N GLU A 443 3.69 7.20 -1.33
CA GLU A 443 2.52 8.04 -1.10
C GLU A 443 2.84 9.53 -1.26
N ARG A 444 4.10 9.94 -1.05
CA ARG A 444 4.53 11.35 -1.18
C ARG A 444 4.21 11.92 -2.56
N THR A 445 4.51 11.20 -3.64
CA THR A 445 4.18 11.66 -5.01
C THR A 445 2.67 11.89 -5.16
N LYS A 446 1.86 10.95 -4.67
CA LYS A 446 0.41 11.08 -4.74
C LYS A 446 -0.10 12.26 -3.93
N LEU A 447 0.41 12.44 -2.70
CA LEU A 447 0.06 13.57 -1.85
C LEU A 447 0.35 14.91 -2.54
N VAL A 448 1.56 15.08 -3.09
CA VAL A 448 1.93 16.32 -3.80
C VAL A 448 1.01 16.55 -5.01
N ALA A 449 0.78 15.52 -5.82
CA ALA A 449 -0.10 15.61 -6.98
C ALA A 449 -1.58 15.90 -6.59
N ASP A 450 -2.06 15.32 -5.48
CA ASP A 450 -3.38 15.61 -4.91
C ASP A 450 -3.46 17.09 -4.51
N ARG A 451 -2.44 17.63 -3.81
CA ARG A 451 -2.42 19.03 -3.34
C ARG A 451 -2.36 20.06 -4.46
N ILE A 452 -1.62 19.77 -5.54
CA ILE A 452 -1.64 20.62 -6.76
C ILE A 452 -3.05 20.63 -7.37
N ALA A 453 -3.70 19.47 -7.45
CA ALA A 453 -5.05 19.37 -7.99
C ALA A 453 -6.09 20.07 -7.08
N ASP A 454 -5.97 19.95 -5.77
CA ASP A 454 -6.83 20.61 -4.79
C ASP A 454 -6.68 22.13 -4.84
N TRP A 455 -5.44 22.63 -4.97
CA TRP A 455 -5.20 24.05 -5.20
C TRP A 455 -5.89 24.52 -6.48
N TYR A 456 -5.73 23.78 -7.59
CA TYR A 456 -6.38 24.12 -8.85
C TYR A 456 -7.91 24.13 -8.72
N GLN A 457 -8.49 23.18 -7.97
CA GLN A 457 -9.93 23.09 -7.72
C GLN A 457 -10.50 24.24 -6.87
N LYS A 458 -9.66 24.90 -6.05
CA LYS A 458 -10.05 26.05 -5.23
C LYS A 458 -10.05 27.37 -6.01
N LEU A 459 -9.48 27.42 -7.21
CA LEU A 459 -9.48 28.62 -8.02
C LEU A 459 -10.91 28.97 -8.49
N PRO A 460 -11.27 30.27 -8.60
CA PRO A 460 -12.55 30.69 -9.15
C PRO A 460 -12.80 30.15 -10.57
N LEU A 461 -14.06 29.90 -10.92
CA LEU A 461 -14.45 29.39 -12.24
C LEU A 461 -14.03 30.34 -13.38
N TYR A 462 -14.01 31.65 -13.11
CA TYR A 462 -13.44 32.64 -14.02
C TYR A 462 -11.98 32.34 -14.37
N THR A 463 -11.15 32.03 -13.38
CA THR A 463 -9.74 31.65 -13.57
C THR A 463 -9.61 30.40 -14.44
N TRP A 464 -10.49 29.41 -14.24
CA TRP A 464 -10.49 28.21 -15.09
C TRP A 464 -10.82 28.53 -16.54
N SER A 465 -11.78 29.42 -16.76
CA SER A 465 -12.24 29.81 -18.08
C SER A 465 -11.14 30.57 -18.83
N MET A 466 -10.49 31.52 -18.15
CA MET A 466 -9.33 32.25 -18.66
C MET A 466 -8.16 31.33 -19.03
N GLY A 467 -7.80 30.40 -18.14
CA GLY A 467 -6.73 29.45 -18.39
C GLY A 467 -7.05 28.45 -19.51
N SER A 468 -8.31 27.99 -19.61
CA SER A 468 -8.73 27.02 -20.63
C SER A 468 -8.90 27.63 -22.02
N ALA A 469 -9.26 28.90 -22.10
CA ALA A 469 -9.43 29.62 -23.35
C ALA A 469 -8.08 30.07 -23.97
N GLY A 470 -6.96 29.80 -23.30
CA GLY A 470 -5.63 30.24 -23.73
C GLY A 470 -5.36 31.72 -23.54
N ALA A 471 -6.26 32.46 -22.86
CA ALA A 471 -6.11 33.89 -22.58
C ALA A 471 -4.89 34.19 -21.70
N CYS A 472 -4.46 33.21 -20.90
CA CYS A 472 -3.26 33.26 -20.07
C CYS A 472 -1.98 32.79 -20.79
N GLY A 473 -2.09 32.31 -22.03
CA GLY A 473 -0.98 31.75 -22.81
C GLY A 473 -1.03 30.23 -22.97
N LYS A 474 -0.29 29.71 -23.97
CA LYS A 474 -0.32 28.29 -24.37
C LYS A 474 0.18 27.33 -23.28
N GLN A 475 1.20 27.74 -22.52
CA GLN A 475 1.74 26.93 -21.41
C GLN A 475 0.73 26.82 -20.25
N THR A 476 0.05 27.91 -19.92
CA THR A 476 -1.02 27.89 -18.90
C THR A 476 -2.17 26.99 -19.34
N GLU A 477 -2.57 27.07 -20.60
CA GLU A 477 -3.62 26.21 -21.16
C GLU A 477 -3.23 24.72 -21.09
N ALA A 478 -2.00 24.38 -21.47
CA ALA A 478 -1.47 23.01 -21.38
C ALA A 478 -1.46 22.51 -19.93
N PHE A 479 -0.97 23.32 -19.00
CA PHE A 479 -0.94 23.00 -17.57
C PHE A 479 -2.36 22.79 -17.00
N VAL A 480 -3.31 23.66 -17.33
CA VAL A 480 -4.72 23.52 -16.92
C VAL A 480 -5.33 22.21 -17.43
N ARG A 481 -5.02 21.82 -18.68
CA ARG A 481 -5.44 20.52 -19.23
C ARG A 481 -4.80 19.36 -18.49
N ALA A 482 -3.53 19.45 -18.10
CA ALA A 482 -2.84 18.43 -17.30
C ALA A 482 -3.51 18.24 -15.93
N CYS A 483 -3.81 19.33 -15.21
CA CYS A 483 -4.50 19.28 -13.92
C CYS A 483 -5.85 18.54 -13.98
N ARG A 484 -6.59 18.67 -15.09
CA ARG A 484 -7.87 17.96 -15.29
C ARG A 484 -7.72 16.46 -15.53
N ARG A 485 -6.61 16.02 -16.12
CA ARG A 485 -6.36 14.60 -16.48
C ARG A 485 -5.71 13.80 -15.36
N LYS A 486 -5.24 14.47 -14.30
CA LYS A 486 -4.46 13.89 -13.20
C LYS A 486 -5.11 12.69 -12.49
N ARG A 487 -6.45 12.56 -12.49
CA ARG A 487 -7.19 11.59 -11.66
C ARG A 487 -6.69 10.15 -11.77
N ASP A 488 -6.26 9.75 -12.96
CA ASP A 488 -5.83 8.36 -13.24
C ASP A 488 -4.30 8.20 -13.37
N HIS A 489 -3.54 9.31 -13.35
CA HIS A 489 -2.10 9.32 -13.64
C HIS A 489 -1.31 10.30 -12.75
N PHE A 490 -1.43 10.19 -11.43
CA PHE A 490 -0.81 11.14 -10.50
C PHE A 490 0.73 11.20 -10.56
N PHE A 491 1.38 10.09 -10.88
CA PHE A 491 2.84 9.97 -10.94
C PHE A 491 3.35 10.50 -12.27
N SER A 492 2.71 10.12 -13.39
CA SER A 492 3.00 10.73 -14.70
C SER A 492 2.70 12.23 -14.71
N PHE A 493 1.64 12.66 -14.04
CA PHE A 493 1.29 14.07 -13.92
C PHE A 493 2.47 14.89 -13.37
N LEU A 494 3.08 14.41 -12.29
CA LEU A 494 4.16 15.11 -11.62
C LEU A 494 5.48 15.10 -12.41
N TYR A 495 5.83 13.93 -12.96
CA TYR A 495 7.17 13.73 -13.52
C TYR A 495 7.25 13.84 -15.04
N ARG A 496 6.13 13.82 -15.75
CA ARG A 496 6.09 13.91 -17.22
C ARG A 496 5.19 15.04 -17.69
N ASP A 497 3.92 15.02 -17.31
CA ASP A 497 2.94 15.94 -17.90
C ASP A 497 3.20 17.40 -17.51
N ILE A 498 3.55 17.69 -16.24
CA ILE A 498 3.94 19.05 -15.81
C ILE A 498 5.23 19.51 -16.53
N PRO A 499 6.36 18.78 -16.48
CA PRO A 499 7.58 19.17 -17.19
C PRO A 499 7.36 19.40 -18.69
N ASP A 500 6.63 18.50 -19.36
CA ASP A 500 6.36 18.60 -20.80
C ASP A 500 5.51 19.83 -21.14
N CYS A 501 4.46 20.11 -20.37
CA CYS A 501 3.61 21.28 -20.59
C CYS A 501 4.37 22.61 -20.37
N LEU A 502 5.34 22.60 -19.46
CA LEU A 502 6.15 23.77 -19.13
C LEU A 502 7.42 23.87 -19.98
N LEU A 503 7.72 22.87 -20.82
CA LEU A 503 8.94 22.76 -21.61
C LEU A 503 10.22 22.81 -20.75
N ALA A 504 10.15 22.28 -19.53
CA ALA A 504 11.24 22.32 -18.57
C ALA A 504 12.20 21.15 -18.79
N GLN A 505 13.52 21.42 -18.81
CA GLN A 505 14.55 20.39 -19.02
C GLN A 505 15.09 19.82 -17.71
N ASN A 506 14.90 20.53 -16.60
CA ASN A 506 15.36 20.13 -15.28
C ASN A 506 14.37 20.57 -14.19
N ALA A 507 14.57 20.03 -12.98
CA ALA A 507 13.66 20.26 -11.86
C ALA A 507 13.54 21.75 -11.51
N LYS A 508 14.66 22.48 -11.50
CA LYS A 508 14.68 23.90 -11.13
C LYS A 508 13.89 24.78 -12.11
N GLU A 509 14.08 24.56 -13.42
CA GLU A 509 13.29 25.22 -14.46
C GLU A 509 11.81 24.88 -14.33
N CYS A 510 11.49 23.62 -14.04
CA CYS A 510 10.12 23.17 -13.85
C CYS A 510 9.45 23.89 -12.67
N ILE A 511 10.12 24.01 -11.53
CA ILE A 511 9.61 24.73 -10.35
C ILE A 511 9.40 26.21 -10.65
N GLN A 512 10.37 26.87 -11.29
CA GLN A 512 10.26 28.30 -11.65
C GLN A 512 9.11 28.56 -12.63
N ALA A 513 8.99 27.71 -13.66
CA ALA A 513 7.91 27.80 -14.63
C ALA A 513 6.54 27.54 -13.97
N LEU A 514 6.47 26.56 -13.07
CA LEU A 514 5.24 26.22 -12.34
C LEU A 514 4.83 27.34 -11.38
N GLN A 515 5.80 27.96 -10.69
CA GLN A 515 5.55 29.14 -9.85
C GLN A 515 4.99 30.30 -10.68
N ALA A 516 5.54 30.54 -11.88
CA ALA A 516 4.99 31.55 -12.79
C ALA A 516 3.55 31.22 -13.20
N GLN A 517 3.24 29.96 -13.54
CA GLN A 517 1.87 29.56 -13.87
C GLN A 517 0.91 29.71 -12.67
N LYS A 518 1.36 29.33 -11.47
CA LYS A 518 0.61 29.52 -10.22
C LYS A 518 0.25 30.99 -10.03
N SER A 519 1.23 31.89 -10.12
CA SER A 519 1.02 33.33 -9.96
C SER A 519 0.11 33.93 -11.04
N ILE A 520 0.21 33.48 -12.31
CA ILE A 520 -0.68 33.94 -13.39
C ILE A 520 -2.14 33.59 -13.07
N LEU A 521 -2.39 32.34 -12.66
CA LEU A 521 -3.74 31.85 -12.36
C LEU A 521 -4.32 32.52 -11.11
N GLU A 522 -3.53 32.66 -10.05
CA GLU A 522 -3.95 33.34 -8.81
C GLU A 522 -4.25 34.84 -9.04
N ALA A 523 -3.56 35.48 -9.98
CA ALA A 523 -3.79 36.89 -10.30
C ALA A 523 -5.03 37.14 -11.18
N CYS A 524 -5.63 36.12 -11.79
CA CYS A 524 -6.77 36.31 -12.71
C CYS A 524 -7.97 36.97 -12.02
N TYR A 525 -8.40 36.43 -10.88
CA TYR A 525 -9.57 36.93 -10.16
C TYR A 525 -9.35 38.30 -9.51
N PRO A 526 -8.21 38.57 -8.82
CA PRO A 526 -7.89 39.92 -8.32
C PRO A 526 -7.78 40.99 -9.43
N LYS A 527 -7.28 40.62 -10.62
CA LYS A 527 -7.25 41.54 -11.76
C LYS A 527 -8.66 41.91 -12.23
N LEU A 528 -9.56 40.92 -12.31
CA LEU A 528 -10.97 41.17 -12.63
C LEU A 528 -11.64 42.05 -11.56
N GLN A 529 -11.43 41.76 -10.28
CA GLN A 529 -11.92 42.59 -9.16
C GLN A 529 -11.52 44.05 -9.34
N LYS A 530 -10.22 44.29 -9.58
CA LYS A 530 -9.68 45.63 -9.75
C LYS A 530 -10.24 46.32 -11.00
N GLU A 531 -10.26 45.63 -12.13
CA GLU A 531 -10.79 46.15 -13.39
C GLU A 531 -12.25 46.58 -13.26
N LEU A 532 -13.10 45.71 -12.71
CA LEU A 532 -14.51 46.04 -12.51
C LEU A 532 -14.71 47.15 -11.48
N CYS A 533 -13.89 47.19 -10.42
CA CYS A 533 -13.95 48.24 -9.40
C CYS A 533 -13.58 49.61 -10.00
N GLU A 534 -12.55 49.67 -10.86
CA GLU A 534 -12.18 50.90 -11.58
C GLU A 534 -13.26 51.34 -12.57
N ILE A 535 -13.88 50.39 -13.29
CA ILE A 535 -14.99 50.69 -14.22
C ILE A 535 -16.21 51.21 -13.47
N THR A 536 -16.59 50.55 -12.38
CA THR A 536 -17.69 50.97 -11.50
C THR A 536 -17.40 52.34 -10.90
N GLY A 537 -16.15 52.54 -10.45
CA GLY A 537 -15.62 53.81 -9.98
C GLY A 537 -15.84 54.96 -10.95
N LYS A 538 -15.51 54.74 -12.22
CA LYS A 538 -15.65 55.74 -13.29
C LYS A 538 -17.10 56.07 -13.64
N ILE A 539 -18.01 55.11 -13.53
CA ILE A 539 -19.41 55.26 -13.95
C ILE A 539 -20.31 55.75 -12.80
N CYS A 540 -20.09 55.25 -11.58
CA CYS A 540 -20.97 55.47 -10.42
C CYS A 540 -20.35 56.37 -9.33
N GLY A 541 -19.06 56.72 -9.41
CA GLY A 541 -18.30 57.36 -8.33
C GLY A 541 -17.47 56.34 -7.53
N GLU A 542 -16.68 56.79 -6.52
CA GLU A 542 -15.82 55.91 -5.72
C GLU A 542 -16.57 54.64 -5.27
N ALA A 543 -16.01 53.47 -5.59
CA ALA A 543 -16.62 52.18 -5.33
C ALA A 543 -15.60 51.25 -4.68
N SER A 544 -16.02 50.49 -3.67
CA SER A 544 -15.24 49.40 -3.09
C SER A 544 -15.43 48.10 -3.90
N VAL A 545 -14.52 47.13 -3.67
CA VAL A 545 -14.61 45.80 -4.29
C VAL A 545 -15.90 45.08 -3.87
N GLU A 546 -16.30 45.17 -2.60
CA GLU A 546 -17.52 44.53 -2.10
C GLU A 546 -18.79 45.09 -2.76
N GLU A 547 -18.87 46.40 -2.93
CA GLU A 547 -19.99 47.06 -3.61
C GLU A 547 -20.04 46.68 -5.09
N THR A 548 -18.87 46.65 -5.74
CA THR A 548 -18.72 46.22 -7.12
C THR A 548 -19.18 44.77 -7.30
N GLU A 549 -18.79 43.86 -6.40
CA GLU A 549 -19.19 42.45 -6.44
C GLU A 549 -20.71 42.27 -6.26
N ARG A 550 -21.32 43.00 -5.31
CA ARG A 550 -22.77 42.98 -5.10
C ARG A 550 -23.52 43.47 -6.34
N LEU A 551 -23.06 44.57 -6.92
CA LEU A 551 -23.66 45.15 -8.12
C LEU A 551 -23.47 44.23 -9.35
N ALA A 552 -22.26 43.68 -9.52
CA ALA A 552 -21.96 42.70 -10.55
C ALA A 552 -22.87 41.48 -10.45
N LYS A 553 -23.08 40.94 -9.25
CA LYS A 553 -24.02 39.84 -9.02
C LYS A 553 -25.46 40.20 -9.37
N GLN A 554 -25.91 41.41 -9.04
CA GLN A 554 -27.26 41.88 -9.36
C GLN A 554 -27.48 42.05 -10.87
N LEU A 555 -26.53 42.68 -11.56
CA LEU A 555 -26.64 42.97 -12.99
C LEU A 555 -26.42 41.72 -13.87
N MET A 556 -25.50 40.85 -13.47
CA MET A 556 -25.14 39.66 -14.24
C MET A 556 -25.96 38.43 -13.86
N GLY A 557 -26.59 38.42 -12.67
CA GLY A 557 -27.36 37.28 -12.15
C GLY A 557 -26.50 36.12 -11.64
N VAL A 558 -25.17 36.26 -11.69
CA VAL A 558 -24.19 35.26 -11.21
C VAL A 558 -23.10 35.97 -10.42
N ALA A 559 -22.52 35.28 -9.44
CA ALA A 559 -21.38 35.85 -8.71
C ALA A 559 -20.16 36.01 -9.63
N MET A 560 -19.34 37.01 -9.34
CA MET A 560 -18.18 37.37 -10.17
C MET A 560 -17.19 36.21 -10.35
N GLU A 561 -17.07 35.33 -9.37
CA GLU A 561 -16.27 34.10 -9.44
C GLU A 561 -16.66 33.17 -10.61
N TYR A 562 -17.90 33.30 -11.11
CA TYR A 562 -18.47 32.49 -12.20
C TYR A 562 -18.43 33.17 -13.57
N PHE A 563 -17.80 34.35 -13.64
CA PHE A 563 -17.71 35.10 -14.89
C PHE A 563 -16.94 34.31 -15.96
N GLN A 564 -17.25 34.61 -17.20
CA GLN A 564 -16.55 34.13 -18.39
C GLN A 564 -15.61 35.23 -18.92
N PRO A 565 -14.68 34.93 -19.84
CA PRO A 565 -13.70 35.91 -20.33
C PRO A 565 -14.30 37.21 -20.91
N ASP A 566 -15.50 37.12 -21.49
CA ASP A 566 -16.27 38.23 -22.08
C ASP A 566 -17.20 38.94 -21.08
N SER A 567 -17.34 38.40 -19.86
CA SER A 567 -18.32 38.90 -18.88
C SER A 567 -18.02 40.31 -18.37
N ALA A 568 -16.76 40.75 -18.42
CA ALA A 568 -16.39 42.13 -18.07
C ALA A 568 -17.02 43.14 -19.05
N GLU A 569 -16.94 42.88 -20.36
CA GLU A 569 -17.55 43.74 -21.40
C GLU A 569 -19.07 43.78 -21.26
N ILE A 570 -19.68 42.61 -21.02
CA ILE A 570 -21.14 42.51 -20.82
C ILE A 570 -21.57 43.26 -19.56
N TYR A 571 -20.79 43.17 -18.48
CA TYR A 571 -21.04 43.92 -17.25
C TYR A 571 -21.01 45.43 -17.50
N VAL A 572 -20.01 45.94 -18.23
CA VAL A 572 -19.93 47.38 -18.58
C VAL A 572 -21.19 47.84 -19.31
N GLY A 573 -21.63 47.09 -20.32
CA GLY A 573 -22.83 47.43 -21.09
C GLY A 573 -24.09 47.45 -20.22
N LYS A 574 -24.25 46.47 -19.34
CA LYS A 574 -25.39 46.43 -18.39
C LYS A 574 -25.34 47.55 -17.36
N LEU A 575 -24.15 47.89 -16.85
CA LEU A 575 -23.97 48.96 -15.89
C LEU A 575 -24.30 50.33 -16.50
N GLN A 576 -23.83 50.58 -17.72
CA GLN A 576 -24.15 51.80 -18.46
C GLN A 576 -25.65 51.91 -18.74
N ASN A 577 -26.29 50.82 -19.17
CA ASN A 577 -27.74 50.79 -19.37
C ASN A 577 -28.50 51.05 -18.06
N TYR A 578 -28.10 50.42 -16.96
CA TYR A 578 -28.70 50.63 -15.64
C TYR A 578 -28.59 52.11 -15.20
N MET A 579 -27.43 52.73 -15.40
CA MET A 579 -27.24 54.14 -15.09
C MET A 579 -28.03 55.06 -16.03
N ASN A 580 -28.11 54.74 -17.33
CA ASN A 580 -28.91 55.51 -18.29
C ASN A 580 -30.42 55.39 -18.01
N GLU A 581 -30.91 54.24 -17.56
CA GLU A 581 -32.31 54.08 -17.15
C GLU A 581 -32.63 54.83 -15.86
N LYS A 582 -31.68 54.88 -14.91
CA LYS A 582 -31.82 55.58 -13.63
C LYS A 582 -31.59 57.10 -13.71
N LEU A 583 -30.71 57.58 -14.60
CA LEU A 583 -30.36 59.00 -14.77
C LEU A 583 -31.02 59.65 -16.00
N GLY A 584 -31.35 58.88 -17.04
CA GLY A 584 -31.87 59.37 -18.31
C GLY A 584 -33.38 59.65 -18.35
N GLY A 585 -34.12 59.31 -17.29
CA GLY A 585 -35.48 59.78 -17.08
C GLY A 585 -35.48 61.23 -16.56
N LYS A 586 -35.35 62.23 -17.45
CA LYS A 586 -35.51 63.68 -17.21
C LYS A 586 -35.36 64.16 -15.74
N TYR A 587 -34.14 64.41 -15.29
CA TYR A 587 -33.89 65.37 -14.20
C TYR A 587 -33.43 66.71 -14.79
N SER A 588 -34.37 67.65 -14.94
CA SER A 588 -34.06 69.08 -15.07
C SER A 588 -34.36 69.73 -13.73
N GLY A 589 -33.37 69.78 -12.84
CA GLY A 589 -33.50 70.41 -11.52
C GLY A 589 -32.34 70.04 -10.61
N THR A 590 -31.87 71.00 -9.83
CA THR A 590 -30.79 70.93 -8.83
C THR A 590 -30.80 69.66 -7.97
N PRO A 591 -29.63 69.19 -7.46
CA PRO A 591 -29.49 67.88 -6.84
C PRO A 591 -30.32 67.79 -5.55
N THR A 592 -31.38 67.01 -5.58
CA THR A 592 -32.22 66.69 -4.42
C THR A 592 -31.68 65.44 -3.74
N LEU A 593 -31.36 65.53 -2.45
CA LEU A 593 -30.97 64.41 -1.59
C LEU A 593 -32.17 63.47 -1.40
N GLU A 594 -32.10 62.24 -1.91
CA GLU A 594 -33.11 61.21 -1.67
C GLU A 594 -32.85 60.51 -0.32
N ILE A 595 -33.82 60.56 0.59
CA ILE A 595 -33.81 59.79 1.84
C ILE A 595 -34.83 58.66 1.70
N VAL A 596 -34.35 57.42 1.65
CA VAL A 596 -35.19 56.22 1.61
C VAL A 596 -35.34 55.68 3.03
N ILE A 597 -36.56 55.73 3.58
CA ILE A 597 -36.88 55.08 4.85
C ILE A 597 -37.66 53.80 4.55
N CYS A 598 -37.10 52.65 4.94
CA CYS A 598 -37.74 51.35 4.82
C CYS A 598 -38.49 51.02 6.12
N GLU A 599 -39.82 51.07 6.10
CA GLU A 599 -40.63 50.51 7.18
C GLU A 599 -40.86 49.00 6.95
N LYS A 600 -40.64 48.21 7.99
CA LYS A 600 -40.81 46.76 7.95
C LYS A 600 -42.07 46.36 8.72
N ALA A 601 -43.21 46.35 8.03
CA ALA A 601 -44.37 45.60 8.49
C ALA A 601 -44.34 44.19 7.90
N ALA A 602 -44.70 43.20 8.72
CA ALA A 602 -44.55 41.78 8.42
C ALA A 602 -45.25 41.38 7.12
N LYS A 603 -44.43 41.19 6.06
CA LYS A 603 -44.69 40.50 4.78
C LYS A 603 -44.90 41.32 3.50
N ASP A 604 -44.81 42.65 3.51
CA ASP A 604 -44.61 43.41 2.26
C ASP A 604 -43.74 44.65 2.48
N ILE A 605 -42.76 44.87 1.60
CA ILE A 605 -41.96 46.09 1.57
C ILE A 605 -42.68 47.08 0.66
N SER A 606 -43.40 48.05 1.22
CA SER A 606 -43.90 49.18 0.44
C SER A 606 -42.91 50.35 0.52
N CYS A 607 -42.14 50.57 -0.53
CA CYS A 607 -41.36 51.79 -0.67
C CYS A 607 -42.29 52.97 -0.99
N ARG A 608 -42.27 54.02 -0.16
CA ARG A 608 -42.84 55.32 -0.52
C ARG A 608 -41.71 56.32 -0.75
N ILE A 609 -41.69 56.86 -1.97
CA ILE A 609 -40.72 57.88 -2.40
C ILE A 609 -41.32 59.24 -2.05
N TYR A 610 -40.67 59.97 -1.16
CA TYR A 610 -41.03 61.35 -0.86
C TYR A 610 -40.20 62.28 -1.75
N HIS A 611 -40.86 62.94 -2.71
CA HIS A 611 -40.25 64.01 -3.50
C HIS A 611 -40.24 65.32 -2.70
N GLU A 612 -39.22 66.15 -2.91
CA GLU A 612 -38.95 67.39 -2.15
C GLU A 612 -40.06 68.47 -2.28
N SER A 613 -41.12 68.23 -3.05
CA SER A 613 -42.26 69.13 -3.18
C SER A 613 -43.45 68.65 -2.34
N HIS A 614 -43.63 69.34 -1.21
CA HIS A 614 -44.86 69.56 -0.42
C HIS A 614 -45.00 68.76 0.90
N GLY A 615 -44.67 69.44 2.00
CA GLY A 615 -45.14 69.13 3.35
C GLY A 615 -44.39 69.95 4.40
N GLN A 616 -45.08 70.70 5.26
CA GLN A 616 -44.46 71.44 6.38
C GLN A 616 -43.60 70.51 7.26
N THR A 617 -43.97 69.24 7.37
CA THR A 617 -43.26 68.18 8.10
C THR A 617 -41.85 67.91 7.56
N ALA A 618 -41.66 67.89 6.23
CA ALA A 618 -40.34 67.64 5.62
C ALA A 618 -39.36 68.80 5.86
N GLN A 619 -39.86 70.04 5.88
CA GLN A 619 -39.03 71.20 6.25
C GLN A 619 -38.72 71.26 7.75
N LEU A 620 -39.64 70.80 8.60
CA LEU A 620 -39.42 70.71 10.05
C LEU A 620 -38.32 69.68 10.39
N LEU A 621 -38.42 68.47 9.81
CA LEU A 621 -37.41 67.41 9.91
C LEU A 621 -36.02 67.89 9.46
N LYS A 622 -35.95 68.58 8.31
CA LYS A 622 -34.69 69.13 7.79
C LYS A 622 -34.05 70.15 8.73
N ARG A 623 -34.86 70.98 9.40
CA ARG A 623 -34.38 71.97 10.39
C ARG A 623 -33.94 71.31 11.69
N GLN A 624 -34.68 70.34 12.20
CA GLN A 624 -34.31 69.63 13.44
C GLN A 624 -33.04 68.79 13.26
N ILE A 625 -32.90 68.11 12.12
CA ILE A 625 -31.69 67.34 11.77
C ILE A 625 -30.49 68.27 11.60
N HIS A 626 -30.64 69.43 10.93
CA HIS A 626 -29.54 70.41 10.81
C HIS A 626 -29.17 71.05 12.15
N TYR A 627 -30.13 71.35 13.02
CA TYR A 627 -29.88 71.91 14.34
C TYR A 627 -29.11 70.93 15.23
N LEU A 628 -29.55 69.67 15.28
CA LEU A 628 -28.90 68.63 16.07
C LEU A 628 -27.50 68.30 15.55
N ILE A 629 -27.31 68.13 14.24
CA ILE A 629 -25.98 67.91 13.63
C ILE A 629 -25.06 69.12 13.85
N GLY A 630 -25.61 70.33 13.91
CA GLY A 630 -24.88 71.57 14.20
C GLY A 630 -24.37 71.64 15.65
N GLU A 631 -25.19 71.27 16.64
CA GLU A 631 -24.79 71.28 18.05
C GLU A 631 -23.87 70.09 18.43
N THR A 632 -24.06 68.91 17.83
CA THR A 632 -23.36 67.68 18.27
C THR A 632 -22.16 67.28 17.41
N ARG A 633 -21.75 68.11 16.45
CA ARG A 633 -20.75 67.77 15.42
C ARG A 633 -19.46 67.17 15.98
N ASN A 634 -19.05 67.59 17.18
CA ASN A 634 -17.77 67.20 17.78
C ASN A 634 -17.87 66.42 19.12
N ALA A 635 -19.07 66.07 19.60
CA ALA A 635 -19.22 65.56 20.98
C ALA A 635 -19.72 64.11 21.12
N LEU A 636 -20.12 63.42 20.05
CA LEU A 636 -20.69 62.06 20.12
C LEU A 636 -20.05 61.08 19.11
N GLU A 637 -19.93 59.82 19.54
CA GLU A 637 -19.44 58.68 18.73
C GLU A 637 -20.44 58.28 17.63
N GLN A 638 -20.01 57.51 16.63
CA GLN A 638 -20.81 57.24 15.41
C GLN A 638 -22.10 56.45 15.70
N GLU A 639 -22.08 55.54 16.68
CA GLU A 639 -23.25 54.77 17.12
C GLU A 639 -24.27 55.61 17.89
N GLU A 640 -23.81 56.59 18.68
CA GLU A 640 -24.68 57.51 19.42
C GLU A 640 -25.38 58.49 18.49
N LYS A 641 -24.69 58.91 17.41
CA LYS A 641 -25.28 59.70 16.32
C LYS A 641 -26.41 58.95 15.62
N ALA A 642 -26.24 57.65 15.37
CA ALA A 642 -27.27 56.82 14.79
C ALA A 642 -28.48 56.66 15.72
N ALA A 643 -28.25 56.47 17.02
CA ALA A 643 -29.32 56.35 18.02
C ALA A 643 -30.16 57.65 18.16
N VAL A 644 -29.51 58.82 18.15
CA VAL A 644 -30.20 60.12 18.19
C VAL A 644 -31.04 60.34 16.91
N LEU A 645 -30.51 59.99 15.74
CA LEU A 645 -31.23 60.08 14.47
C LEU A 645 -32.46 59.18 14.43
N ILE A 646 -32.33 57.94 14.93
CA ILE A 646 -33.44 56.99 15.03
C ILE A 646 -34.52 57.53 15.98
N ARG A 647 -34.14 58.14 17.11
CA ARG A 647 -35.09 58.69 18.09
C ARG A 647 -35.88 59.88 17.55
N VAL A 648 -35.23 60.77 16.81
CA VAL A 648 -35.89 61.92 16.14
C VAL A 648 -36.85 61.44 15.05
N LEU A 649 -36.47 60.41 14.29
CA LEU A 649 -37.34 59.80 13.30
C LEU A 649 -38.56 59.13 13.95
N GLN A 650 -38.39 58.50 15.12
CA GLN A 650 -39.48 57.90 15.88
C GLN A 650 -40.46 58.95 16.44
N GLU A 651 -39.96 60.05 17.03
CA GLU A 651 -40.83 61.13 17.55
C GLU A 651 -41.66 61.80 16.44
N VAL A 652 -41.11 61.91 15.23
CA VAL A 652 -41.84 62.50 14.09
C VAL A 652 -42.90 61.55 13.57
N ILE A 653 -42.62 60.25 13.55
CA ILE A 653 -43.60 59.21 13.17
C ILE A 653 -44.75 59.13 14.21
N GLU A 654 -44.45 59.25 15.51
CA GLU A 654 -45.47 59.19 16.56
C GLU A 654 -46.37 60.43 16.60
N ASN A 655 -45.86 61.63 16.28
CA ASN A 655 -46.67 62.86 16.24
C ASN A 655 -47.54 63.01 14.98
N ASP A 656 -47.22 62.34 13.87
CA ASP A 656 -48.06 62.31 12.65
C ASP A 656 -49.20 61.27 12.74
N LEU A 657 -49.21 60.42 13.78
CA LEU A 657 -50.24 59.39 14.02
C LEU A 657 -51.26 59.76 15.12
N SER A 658 -51.18 60.96 15.71
CA SER A 658 -52.11 61.46 16.75
C SER A 658 -53.15 62.46 16.24
#